data_AF-A0A421DHL9-F1
#
_entry.id   AF-A0A421DHL9-F1
#
_cell.length_a   1.000
_cell.length_b   1.000
_cell.length_c   1.000
_cell.angle_alpha   90.00
_cell.angle_beta   90.00
_cell.angle_gamma   90.00
#
_symmetry.space_group_name_H-M   'P 1'
#
loop_
_entity.id
_entity.type
_entity.pdbx_description
1 polymer ?
#
loop_
_entity_poly.entity_id
_entity_poly.type
_entity_poly.pdbx_seq_one_letter_code
_entity_poly.pdbx_strand_id
1 'polypeptide(L)'
;MFKLVILDEADTMEHTAQMALRRIIEDYAAFTRFCIITNNIYKLSPALISRCARLRFPPLHPSAIHTLISQVATLEHVQIRPEALEYLSTVSHGDMRQALAVLQECHLSKQASTSTIPAEGMITTETIHEYTHTPLPSDISLIIDEARANSCSRCIVSINKIKSENGLNLADILTALATRLQHAQVPAPVKITWLDALAEIEANLACGGSEEIQTAAVVGAIQRDKQWAQVIESPGSGVIYKQIPVQQPGPDEVLVKIKYSGVCHTDLHAMKGDWPLESKWPLVGGHEGAGIVVAKGELVTNIDIGDHASVKWLNGSCLSCEFCRRSDEPLCAKALLSGYTVDGTFQQYCVAKAMHVSKIPKDTPLDAVAPILCAGITVYKGLKESGTRPGQIVAIVGAGGGLGSLAQQYAKAMGLRVIAIDSGDEKKAMCLELGAEAFIDFLTSKDLISDVRAATTDRLGPHTALLLAASELPFQQATSYVRPRGTIIAMGMPAHAYLKAPVFNTVVRMINIKGSYVGNRQDGYEALEFFTRGLIHAPFKTVPLSELGEVYKLMDVKTIWAGVSELVEEGSGCRIAIVFRNSTYLLECVNHELAERASRAPTELSREIISQLQNYSAKYKEKFVGAGLPESLVLQCPGLCSQLWLKLDIVPLVLRYEARARTAHDRGEVATFWGWERKSPDEQADSMARKCIRSFGIGNVIHTQISHENLVGVDSDFMARLADEQDYERTVEPRSWAIAQQYARDLREKQVKVAFFSLTFHGKPDVHTRHALVRLAHCMGVEFKWYVPKPRPEIHKIVQKMRDILEGLDDPLTYLSFDEELEILEWVYENARRYWLRHNGPLQPRSKGGVDVVVIDSAPLLPLALFSKQQDPGRPVLYENRLMFQNNVAQDPSSPSARVWDFVKTREYHNGENEYSHTDEHWCYEGYLPDDQYNNHQYDDRAIPEEKRNVHYATIAGKNLYQRMSYELRDLMTAS
;
A
#
# COMPACT_ATOMS: atom_id res chain seq x y z
N MET A 1 16.08 47.44 54.69
CA MET A 1 17.40 47.20 54.06
C MET A 1 17.32 45.82 53.41
N PHE A 2 17.29 45.74 52.07
CA PHE A 2 17.23 44.45 51.37
C PHE A 2 18.57 43.73 51.50
N LYS A 3 18.56 42.46 51.93
CA LYS A 3 19.76 41.61 51.97
C LYS A 3 19.75 40.65 50.80
N LEU A 4 20.90 40.44 50.17
CA LEU A 4 21.11 39.39 49.17
C LEU A 4 22.01 38.33 49.80
N VAL A 5 21.57 37.08 49.78
CA VAL A 5 22.35 35.93 50.23
C VAL A 5 22.62 35.05 49.02
N ILE A 6 23.89 34.83 48.72
CA ILE A 6 24.33 33.93 47.65
C ILE A 6 24.80 32.64 48.32
N LEU A 7 24.19 31.54 47.91
CA LEU A 7 24.47 30.19 48.40
C LEU A 7 25.17 29.47 47.26
N ASP A 8 26.46 29.20 47.43
CA ASP A 8 27.21 28.34 46.52
C ASP A 8 27.06 26.87 46.95
N GLU A 9 27.16 25.97 45.99
CA GLU A 9 27.16 24.52 46.19
C GLU A 9 25.87 23.94 46.82
N ALA A 10 24.72 24.57 46.60
CA ALA A 10 23.47 24.01 47.14
C ALA A 10 23.13 22.61 46.56
N ASP A 11 23.67 22.23 45.39
CA ASP A 11 23.52 20.90 44.79
C ASP A 11 24.40 19.81 45.40
N THR A 12 25.32 20.16 46.31
CA THR A 12 26.07 19.19 47.12
C THR A 12 25.38 18.91 48.47
N MET A 13 24.35 19.69 48.83
CA MET A 13 23.58 19.48 50.05
C MET A 13 22.68 18.25 49.95
N GLU A 14 22.67 17.43 51.00
CA GLU A 14 21.68 16.37 51.16
C GLU A 14 20.25 16.93 51.19
N HIS A 15 19.28 16.12 50.76
CA HIS A 15 17.87 16.52 50.70
C HIS A 15 17.35 17.04 52.05
N THR A 16 17.76 16.43 53.17
CA THR A 16 17.40 16.86 54.53
C THR A 16 17.93 18.26 54.86
N ALA A 17 19.16 18.56 54.46
CA ALA A 17 19.78 19.87 54.63
C ALA A 17 19.12 20.93 53.73
N GLN A 18 18.77 20.56 52.49
CA GLN A 18 17.99 21.42 51.61
C GLN A 18 16.60 21.74 52.19
N MET A 19 15.94 20.77 52.84
CA MET A 19 14.66 21.02 53.53
C MET A 19 14.80 21.91 54.76
N ALA A 20 15.91 21.82 55.50
CA ALA A 20 16.19 22.74 56.60
C ALA A 20 16.46 24.17 56.07
N LEU A 21 17.28 24.30 55.03
CA LEU A 21 17.58 25.56 54.36
C LEU A 21 16.31 26.22 53.80
N ARG A 22 15.39 25.42 53.22
CA ARG A 22 14.07 25.90 52.78
C ARG A 22 13.31 26.61 53.91
N ARG A 23 13.27 26.03 55.12
CA ARG A 23 12.55 26.63 56.26
C ARG A 23 13.16 27.97 56.65
N ILE A 24 14.49 28.05 56.65
CA ILE A 24 15.21 29.32 56.87
C ILE A 24 14.85 30.32 55.76
N ILE A 25 14.88 29.91 54.49
CA ILE A 25 14.52 30.82 53.39
C ILE A 25 13.09 31.35 53.56
N GLU A 26 12.13 30.51 53.98
CA GLU A 26 10.74 30.91 54.25
C GLU A 26 10.64 31.99 55.34
N ASP A 27 11.39 31.86 56.45
CA ASP A 27 11.36 32.82 57.56
C ASP A 27 11.93 34.20 57.19
N TYR A 28 12.86 34.26 56.25
CA TYR A 28 13.61 35.47 55.89
C TYR A 28 13.27 36.05 54.50
N ALA A 29 12.38 35.41 53.73
CA ALA A 29 12.03 35.79 52.35
C ALA A 29 11.42 37.19 52.19
N ALA A 30 10.80 37.73 53.25
CA ALA A 30 10.16 39.03 53.23
C ALA A 30 11.17 40.19 53.02
N PHE A 31 12.42 40.02 53.44
CA PHE A 31 13.46 41.07 53.41
C PHE A 31 14.81 40.61 52.87
N THR A 32 14.95 39.31 52.56
CA THR A 32 16.15 38.70 51.97
C THR A 32 15.82 38.07 50.62
N ARG A 33 16.67 38.28 49.62
CA ARG A 33 16.65 37.53 48.36
C ARG A 33 17.76 36.49 48.40
N PHE A 34 17.41 35.25 48.08
CA PHE A 34 18.34 34.15 48.03
C PHE A 34 18.66 33.84 46.56
N CYS A 35 19.95 33.75 46.25
CA CYS A 35 20.45 33.30 44.96
C CYS A 35 21.26 32.04 45.18
N ILE A 36 21.02 31.02 44.37
CA ILE A 36 21.77 29.78 44.40
C ILE A 36 22.67 29.74 43.18
N ILE A 37 23.95 29.45 43.42
CA ILE A 37 24.92 29.07 42.40
C ILE A 37 24.98 27.55 42.39
N THR A 38 24.70 26.94 41.24
CA THR A 38 24.62 25.48 41.13
C THR A 38 24.94 25.00 39.71
N ASN A 39 25.59 23.84 39.61
CA ASN A 39 25.87 23.19 38.33
C ASN A 39 24.77 22.20 37.94
N ASN A 40 24.17 21.51 38.92
CA ASN A 40 23.19 20.44 38.74
C ASN A 40 21.82 20.76 39.35
N ILE A 41 20.98 21.49 38.62
CA ILE A 41 19.65 21.93 39.09
C ILE A 41 18.74 20.74 39.49
N TYR A 42 18.88 19.59 38.85
CA TYR A 42 18.06 18.40 39.14
C TYR A 42 18.36 17.78 40.52
N LYS A 43 19.51 18.11 41.14
CA LYS A 43 19.84 17.70 42.51
C LYS A 43 19.20 18.60 43.58
N LEU A 44 18.61 19.73 43.18
CA LEU A 44 17.89 20.62 44.08
C LEU A 44 16.42 20.19 44.20
N SER A 45 15.91 20.19 45.43
CA SER A 45 14.49 19.93 45.66
C SER A 45 13.60 20.98 44.96
N PRO A 46 12.45 20.59 44.38
CA PRO A 46 11.53 21.51 43.72
C PRO A 46 11.09 22.68 44.62
N ALA A 47 11.00 22.43 45.93
CA ALA A 47 10.61 23.42 46.92
C ALA A 47 11.68 24.49 47.19
N LEU A 48 12.96 24.20 46.93
CA LEU A 48 14.07 25.16 47.03
C LEU A 48 14.18 25.97 45.73
N ILE A 49 14.02 25.30 44.58
CA ILE A 49 14.07 25.90 43.24
C ILE A 49 13.02 26.99 43.07
N SER A 50 11.81 26.79 43.60
CA SER A 50 10.71 27.75 43.45
C SER A 50 10.91 29.08 44.20
N ARG A 51 11.92 29.18 45.07
CA ARG A 51 12.09 30.33 45.99
C ARG A 51 13.41 31.08 45.85
N CYS A 52 14.33 30.59 45.02
CA CYS A 52 15.65 31.20 44.83
C CYS A 52 15.87 31.62 43.38
N ALA A 53 16.58 32.74 43.19
CA ALA A 53 17.18 33.06 41.90
C ALA A 53 18.30 32.06 41.61
N ARG A 54 18.51 31.69 40.34
CA ARG A 54 19.45 30.64 39.94
C ARG A 54 20.51 31.22 39.03
N LEU A 55 21.77 31.05 39.42
CA LEU A 55 22.93 31.32 38.59
C LEU A 55 23.59 29.97 38.26
N ARG A 56 23.63 29.64 36.97
CA ARG A 56 24.25 28.41 36.48
C ARG A 56 25.43 28.79 35.61
N PHE A 57 26.58 28.18 35.87
CA PHE A 57 27.70 28.24 34.96
C PHE A 57 27.57 27.13 33.91
N PRO A 58 27.73 27.44 32.62
CA PRO A 58 27.84 26.39 31.62
C PRO A 58 29.08 25.54 31.90
N PRO A 59 29.03 24.22 31.66
CA PRO A 59 30.21 23.37 31.79
C PRO A 59 31.33 23.92 30.90
N LEU A 60 32.54 23.98 31.45
CA LEU A 60 33.70 24.43 30.71
C LEU A 60 34.05 23.42 29.61
N HIS A 61 34.53 23.92 28.47
CA HIS A 61 35.03 23.06 27.42
C HIS A 61 36.22 22.23 27.94
N PRO A 62 36.36 20.94 27.58
CA PRO A 62 37.43 20.09 28.09
C PRO A 62 38.84 20.68 27.94
N SER A 63 39.12 21.35 26.82
CA SER A 63 40.41 22.03 26.59
C SER A 63 40.69 23.16 27.59
N ALA A 64 39.65 23.87 28.06
CA ALA A 64 39.78 24.92 29.06
C ALA A 64 40.10 24.33 30.44
N ILE A 65 39.40 23.25 30.82
CA ILE A 65 39.70 22.50 32.04
C ILE A 65 41.11 21.95 32.02
N HIS A 66 41.50 21.28 30.93
CA HIS A 66 42.84 20.76 30.75
C HIS A 66 43.91 21.85 30.95
N THR A 67 43.69 23.05 30.39
CA THR A 67 44.60 24.20 30.54
C THR A 67 44.69 24.66 32.00
N LEU A 68 43.55 24.81 32.66
CA LEU A 68 43.48 25.28 34.05
C LEU A 68 44.06 24.26 35.03
N ILE A 69 43.77 22.96 34.87
CA ILE A 69 44.35 21.89 35.69
C ILE A 69 45.86 21.83 35.48
N SER A 70 46.34 21.95 34.24
CA SER A 70 47.78 21.97 33.95
C SER A 70 48.48 23.14 34.66
N GLN A 71 47.84 24.32 34.69
CA GLN A 71 48.36 25.48 35.41
C GLN A 71 48.41 25.21 36.91
N VAL A 72 47.34 24.69 37.51
CA VAL A 72 47.29 24.37 38.94
C VAL A 72 48.32 23.30 39.29
N ALA A 73 48.44 22.23 38.50
CA ALA A 73 49.43 21.18 38.71
C ALA A 73 50.86 21.72 38.65
N THR A 74 51.13 22.68 37.75
CA THR A 74 52.45 23.32 37.66
C THR A 74 52.74 24.23 38.86
N LEU A 75 51.77 25.04 39.29
CA LEU A 75 51.91 25.99 40.41
C LEU A 75 52.02 25.28 41.75
N GLU A 76 51.25 24.21 41.95
CA GLU A 76 51.20 23.43 43.20
C GLU A 76 52.19 22.24 43.20
N HIS A 77 53.05 22.14 42.17
CA HIS A 77 54.05 21.07 42.01
C HIS A 77 53.47 19.64 42.04
N VAL A 78 52.25 19.46 41.52
CA VAL A 78 51.57 18.15 41.41
C VAL A 78 52.00 17.47 40.10
N GLN A 79 52.56 16.26 40.19
CA GLN A 79 52.90 15.47 39.01
C GLN A 79 51.70 14.63 38.56
N ILE A 80 51.23 14.82 37.33
CA ILE A 80 50.10 14.07 36.74
C ILE A 80 50.47 13.57 35.35
N ARG A 81 50.11 12.33 35.00
CA ARG A 81 50.32 11.80 33.64
C ARG A 81 49.40 12.50 32.63
N PRO A 82 49.83 12.68 31.36
CA PRO A 82 48.97 13.27 30.32
C PRO A 82 47.63 12.54 30.16
N GLU A 83 47.64 11.20 30.17
CA GLU A 83 46.44 10.37 30.07
C GLU A 83 45.51 10.55 31.29
N ALA A 84 46.08 10.73 32.48
CA ALA A 84 45.35 10.98 33.72
C ALA A 84 44.72 12.38 33.74
N LEU A 85 45.41 13.37 33.15
CA LEU A 85 44.89 14.73 32.99
C LEU A 85 43.70 14.78 32.02
N GLU A 86 43.79 14.05 30.91
CA GLU A 86 42.69 13.93 29.95
C GLU A 86 41.49 13.18 30.55
N TYR A 87 41.76 12.13 31.33
CA TYR A 87 40.73 11.41 32.08
C TYR A 87 40.06 12.30 33.14
N LEU A 88 40.83 13.06 33.92
CA LEU A 88 40.31 14.00 34.92
C LEU A 88 39.42 15.08 34.28
N SER A 89 39.80 15.58 33.11
CA SER A 89 38.96 16.50 32.34
C SER A 89 37.64 15.88 31.88
N THR A 90 37.60 14.57 31.68
CA THR A 90 36.40 13.84 31.25
C THR A 90 35.47 13.56 32.43
N VAL A 91 36.03 13.06 33.54
CA VAL A 91 35.28 12.71 34.76
C VAL A 91 34.73 13.94 35.49
N SER A 92 35.34 15.11 35.31
CA SER A 92 34.86 16.37 35.87
C SER A 92 33.65 16.96 35.13
N HIS A 93 33.26 16.43 33.97
CA HIS A 93 32.09 16.88 33.19
C HIS A 93 31.98 18.40 32.97
N GLY A 94 33.10 19.10 32.86
CA GLY A 94 33.09 20.56 32.71
C GLY A 94 33.05 21.35 34.03
N ASP A 95 33.12 20.68 35.18
CA ASP A 95 33.18 21.29 36.52
C ASP A 95 34.63 21.35 37.04
N MET A 96 35.21 22.55 37.01
CA MET A 96 36.56 22.78 37.50
C MET A 96 36.70 22.52 39.01
N ARG A 97 35.63 22.69 39.81
CA ARG A 97 35.68 22.45 41.25
C ARG A 97 35.84 20.96 41.54
N GLN A 98 35.05 20.14 40.84
CA GLN A 98 35.16 18.69 40.91
C GLN A 98 36.54 18.22 40.46
N ALA A 99 37.06 18.78 39.37
CA ALA A 99 38.41 18.46 38.89
C ALA A 99 39.49 18.75 39.95
N LEU A 100 39.40 19.89 40.64
CA LEU A 100 40.36 20.28 41.68
C LEU A 100 40.23 19.43 42.94
N ALA A 101 39.01 19.13 43.40
CA ALA A 101 38.80 18.27 44.56
C ALA A 101 39.39 16.87 44.34
N VAL A 102 39.13 16.29 43.16
CA VAL A 102 39.71 15.00 42.77
C VAL A 102 41.23 15.07 42.68
N LEU A 103 41.78 16.13 42.05
CA LEU A 103 43.23 16.33 41.97
C LEU A 103 43.88 16.43 43.35
N GLN A 104 43.27 17.20 44.25
CA GLN A 104 43.75 17.43 45.60
C GLN A 104 43.76 16.14 46.42
N GLU A 105 42.70 15.36 46.35
CA GLU A 105 42.59 14.10 47.10
C GLU A 105 43.50 13.00 46.53
N CYS A 106 43.64 12.92 45.21
CA CYS A 106 44.65 12.06 44.58
C CYS A 106 46.07 12.42 45.01
N HIS A 107 46.35 13.72 45.23
CA HIS A 107 47.63 14.18 45.73
C HIS A 107 47.83 13.85 47.22
N LEU A 108 46.79 14.00 48.05
CA LEU A 108 46.81 13.70 49.49
C LEU A 108 46.91 12.20 49.79
N SER A 109 46.19 11.35 49.07
CA SER A 109 46.20 9.89 49.27
C SER A 109 47.60 9.29 49.07
N LYS A 110 48.41 9.89 48.20
CA LYS A 110 49.80 9.50 47.95
C LYS A 110 50.77 10.01 49.03
N GLN A 111 50.47 11.10 49.73
CA GLN A 111 51.29 11.60 50.85
C GLN A 111 51.14 10.75 52.13
N ALA A 112 50.03 10.01 52.28
CA ALA A 112 49.76 9.18 53.47
C ALA A 112 50.31 7.74 53.39
N SER A 113 50.87 7.30 52.26
CA SER A 113 51.39 5.93 52.07
C SER A 113 52.81 5.78 52.66
N THR A 114 52.93 5.09 53.80
CA THR A 114 54.18 4.74 54.48
C THR A 114 54.88 3.49 53.91
N SER A 115 54.74 3.24 52.61
CA SER A 115 55.31 2.06 51.92
C SER A 115 56.73 2.34 51.37
N THR A 116 57.68 1.48 51.72
CA THR A 116 59.13 1.59 51.53
C THR A 116 59.64 1.37 50.09
N ILE A 117 58.94 1.84 49.05
CA ILE A 117 59.43 1.81 47.66
C ILE A 117 59.16 3.17 46.98
N PRO A 118 60.17 3.84 46.37
CA PRO A 118 59.98 5.12 45.71
C PRO A 118 59.29 4.91 44.35
N ALA A 119 57.96 4.96 44.33
CA ALA A 119 57.23 5.37 43.13
C ALA A 119 56.90 6.85 43.32
N GLU A 120 57.59 7.70 42.54
CA GLU A 120 57.44 9.15 42.47
C GLU A 120 55.96 9.56 42.52
N GLY A 121 55.63 10.66 43.22
CA GLY A 121 54.27 11.13 43.53
C GLY A 121 53.42 11.56 42.33
N MET A 122 53.30 10.68 41.33
CA MET A 122 52.65 10.89 40.06
C MET A 122 51.21 10.35 40.09
N ILE A 123 50.25 11.22 39.78
CA ILE A 123 48.83 10.88 39.63
C ILE A 123 48.62 10.16 38.29
N THR A 124 48.03 8.98 38.35
CA THR A 124 47.67 8.14 37.19
C THR A 124 46.15 8.04 37.02
N THR A 125 45.70 7.47 35.89
CA THR A 125 44.29 7.15 35.62
C THR A 125 43.68 6.27 36.71
N GLU A 126 44.46 5.31 37.23
CA GLU A 126 44.04 4.40 38.31
C GLU A 126 43.88 5.16 39.64
N THR A 127 44.77 6.13 39.91
CA THR A 127 44.70 6.94 41.14
C THR A 127 43.43 7.81 41.17
N ILE A 128 43.06 8.38 40.02
CA ILE A 128 41.82 9.15 39.87
C ILE A 128 40.61 8.25 40.03
N HIS A 129 40.66 7.06 39.42
CA HIS A 129 39.58 6.09 39.45
C HIS A 129 39.27 5.56 40.86
N GLU A 130 40.32 5.20 41.63
CA GLU A 130 40.21 4.78 43.04
C GLU A 130 39.49 5.82 43.90
N TYR A 131 39.67 7.11 43.59
CA TYR A 131 39.04 8.20 44.32
C TYR A 131 37.62 8.54 43.80
N THR A 132 37.43 8.58 42.48
CA THR A 132 36.15 9.01 41.89
C THR A 132 35.07 7.95 41.94
N HIS A 133 35.41 6.69 42.27
CA HIS A 133 34.49 5.56 42.23
C HIS A 133 33.66 5.57 40.93
N THR A 134 34.33 5.73 39.80
CA THR A 134 33.70 5.67 38.46
C THR A 134 33.83 4.26 37.89
N PRO A 135 33.00 3.80 36.95
CA PRO A 135 33.23 2.50 36.30
C PRO A 135 34.47 2.53 35.39
N LEU A 136 35.33 1.48 35.41
CA LEU A 136 36.45 1.40 34.46
C LEU A 136 35.94 1.20 33.02
N PRO A 137 36.59 1.79 32.01
CA PRO A 137 36.25 1.51 30.60
C PRO A 137 36.35 0.01 30.23
N SER A 138 37.27 -0.73 30.86
CA SER A 138 37.40 -2.18 30.71
C SER A 138 36.20 -2.94 31.26
N ASP A 139 35.67 -2.51 32.41
CA ASP A 139 34.52 -3.13 33.06
C ASP A 139 33.25 -2.93 32.26
N ILE A 140 33.06 -1.71 31.72
CA ILE A 140 31.93 -1.40 30.84
C ILE A 140 32.03 -2.20 29.52
N SER A 141 33.24 -2.37 28.99
CA SER A 141 33.46 -3.19 27.79
C SER A 141 33.13 -4.65 28.07
N LEU A 142 33.55 -5.20 29.22
CA LEU A 142 33.20 -6.54 29.67
C LEU A 142 31.68 -6.73 29.79
N ILE A 143 30.96 -5.77 30.38
CA ILE A 143 29.49 -5.81 30.52
C ILE A 143 28.83 -5.87 29.13
N ILE A 144 29.26 -5.04 28.19
CA ILE A 144 28.70 -5.02 26.82
C ILE A 144 28.99 -6.35 26.10
N ASP A 145 30.20 -6.88 26.22
CA ASP A 145 30.61 -8.12 25.57
C ASP A 145 29.88 -9.33 26.14
N GLU A 146 29.74 -9.43 27.47
CA GLU A 146 28.98 -10.51 28.12
C GLU A 146 27.47 -10.41 27.85
N ALA A 147 26.92 -9.19 27.80
CA ALA A 147 25.52 -8.97 27.43
C ALA A 147 25.24 -9.43 25.99
N ARG A 148 26.17 -9.15 25.06
CA ARG A 148 26.10 -9.57 23.65
C ARG A 148 26.34 -11.06 23.44
N ALA A 149 27.12 -11.71 24.29
CA ALA A 149 27.37 -13.14 24.24
C ALA A 149 26.18 -14.01 24.70
N ASN A 150 24.98 -13.43 24.89
CA ASN A 150 23.77 -14.09 25.35
C ASN A 150 23.88 -14.79 26.72
N SER A 151 24.85 -14.39 27.55
CA SER A 151 25.04 -14.97 28.89
C SER A 151 24.42 -14.09 29.97
N CYS A 152 23.08 -14.04 30.01
CA CYS A 152 22.35 -13.13 30.90
C CYS A 152 22.74 -13.29 32.37
N SER A 153 22.80 -14.52 32.87
CA SER A 153 23.15 -14.81 34.27
C SER A 153 24.58 -14.40 34.61
N ARG A 154 25.53 -14.61 33.69
CA ARG A 154 26.93 -14.26 33.89
C ARG A 154 27.12 -12.74 33.89
N CYS A 155 26.50 -12.05 32.93
CA CYS A 155 26.55 -10.60 32.85
C CYS A 155 25.98 -9.93 34.11
N ILE A 156 24.86 -10.45 34.65
CA ILE A 156 24.30 -9.94 35.92
C ILE A 156 25.28 -10.14 37.09
N VAL A 157 25.91 -11.33 37.17
CA VAL A 157 26.93 -11.61 38.20
C VAL A 157 28.12 -10.65 38.07
N SER A 158 28.60 -10.40 36.86
CA SER A 158 29.71 -9.47 36.59
C SER A 158 29.34 -8.05 36.98
N ILE A 159 28.15 -7.56 36.62
CA ILE A 159 27.67 -6.22 37.02
C ILE A 159 27.63 -6.12 38.54
N ASN A 160 27.05 -7.10 39.24
CA ASN A 160 27.00 -7.10 40.70
C ASN A 160 28.39 -7.17 41.35
N LYS A 161 29.32 -7.94 40.76
CA LYS A 161 30.70 -8.03 41.22
C LYS A 161 31.40 -6.67 41.10
N ILE A 162 31.34 -6.05 39.92
CA ILE A 162 31.89 -4.71 39.64
C ILE A 162 31.33 -3.67 40.63
N LYS A 163 30.01 -3.71 40.89
CA LYS A 163 29.38 -2.84 41.89
C LYS A 163 29.95 -3.04 43.29
N SER A 164 30.06 -4.29 43.73
CA SER A 164 30.53 -4.63 45.08
C SER A 164 32.02 -4.35 45.30
N GLU A 165 32.87 -4.64 44.32
CA GLU A 165 34.33 -4.47 44.43
C GLU A 165 34.74 -3.00 44.33
N ASN A 166 34.02 -2.19 43.53
CA ASN A 166 34.37 -0.80 43.27
C ASN A 166 33.49 0.22 44.01
N GLY A 167 32.50 -0.24 44.80
CA GLY A 167 31.57 0.64 45.53
C GLY A 167 30.60 1.42 44.65
N LEU A 168 30.24 0.88 43.47
CA LEU A 168 29.40 1.55 42.48
C LEU A 168 27.91 1.24 42.69
N ASN A 169 27.05 2.21 42.37
CA ASN A 169 25.63 1.95 42.19
C ASN A 169 25.31 1.67 40.70
N LEU A 170 24.10 1.16 40.41
CA LEU A 170 23.71 0.88 39.03
C LEU A 170 23.62 2.13 38.15
N ALA A 171 23.31 3.31 38.69
CA ALA A 171 23.24 4.56 37.93
C ALA A 171 24.60 5.01 37.39
N ASP A 172 25.68 4.77 38.15
CA ASP A 172 27.05 5.03 37.69
C ASP A 172 27.38 4.16 36.46
N ILE A 173 26.98 2.89 36.50
CA ILE A 173 27.14 1.93 35.40
C ILE A 173 26.28 2.33 34.19
N LEU A 174 25.03 2.76 34.40
CA LEU A 174 24.14 3.22 33.33
C LEU A 174 24.71 4.40 32.57
N THR A 175 25.26 5.38 33.28
CA THR A 175 25.85 6.59 32.68
C THR A 175 27.05 6.24 31.80
N ALA A 176 27.92 5.35 32.29
CA ALA A 176 29.08 4.90 31.54
C ALA A 176 28.68 4.00 30.34
N LEU A 177 27.68 3.14 30.50
CA LEU A 177 27.10 2.33 29.42
C LEU A 177 26.49 3.21 28.32
N ALA A 178 25.66 4.19 28.68
CA ALA A 178 25.01 5.08 27.72
C ALA A 178 26.05 5.81 26.85
N THR A 179 27.10 6.34 27.48
CA THR A 179 28.24 6.98 26.81
C THR A 179 28.91 6.00 25.85
N ARG A 180 29.22 4.78 26.30
CA ARG A 180 29.91 3.78 25.47
C ARG A 180 29.05 3.27 24.31
N LEU A 181 27.75 3.09 24.51
CA LEU A 181 26.80 2.61 23.50
C LEU A 181 26.49 3.67 22.43
N GLN A 182 26.52 4.97 22.76
CA GLN A 182 26.45 6.04 21.75
C GLN A 182 27.57 5.91 20.71
N HIS A 183 28.78 5.53 21.16
CA HIS A 183 29.95 5.32 20.30
C HIS A 183 30.04 3.89 19.72
N ALA A 184 29.07 3.01 19.98
CA ALA A 184 29.09 1.66 19.40
C ALA A 184 28.88 1.69 17.88
N GLN A 185 29.53 0.77 17.16
CA GLN A 185 29.37 0.61 15.71
C GLN A 185 28.12 -0.23 15.38
N VAL A 186 26.93 0.30 15.67
CA VAL A 186 25.64 -0.32 15.32
C VAL A 186 24.70 0.68 14.64
N PRO A 187 23.65 0.22 13.92
CA PRO A 187 22.68 1.12 13.31
C PRO A 187 22.06 2.10 14.29
N ALA A 188 21.81 3.35 13.85
CA ALA A 188 21.21 4.39 14.69
C ALA A 188 19.89 3.97 15.40
N PRO A 189 18.97 3.22 14.77
CA PRO A 189 17.77 2.74 15.45
C PRO A 189 18.06 1.81 16.62
N VAL A 190 19.10 0.98 16.53
CA VAL A 190 19.53 0.10 17.63
C VAL A 190 20.07 0.94 18.78
N LYS A 191 20.86 1.98 18.50
CA LYS A 191 21.33 2.94 19.52
C LYS A 191 20.17 3.63 20.21
N ILE A 192 19.17 4.07 19.44
CA ILE A 192 17.97 4.72 19.98
C ILE A 192 17.24 3.75 20.92
N THR A 193 17.00 2.51 20.50
CA THR A 193 16.36 1.49 21.35
C THR A 193 17.13 1.22 22.63
N TRP A 194 18.47 1.13 22.55
CA TRP A 194 19.32 0.96 23.73
C TRP A 194 19.23 2.16 24.67
N LEU A 195 19.38 3.38 24.15
CA LEU A 195 19.37 4.59 24.96
C LEU A 195 18.00 4.88 25.57
N ASP A 196 16.92 4.61 24.85
CA ASP A 196 15.55 4.72 25.35
C ASP A 196 15.31 3.72 26.50
N ALA A 197 15.75 2.47 26.33
CA ALA A 197 15.67 1.47 27.39
C ALA A 197 16.53 1.82 28.61
N LEU A 198 17.75 2.35 28.42
CA LEU A 198 18.59 2.81 29.53
C LEU A 198 17.97 4.02 30.25
N ALA A 199 17.34 4.95 29.53
CA ALA A 199 16.64 6.09 30.11
C ALA A 199 15.43 5.65 30.95
N GLU A 200 14.68 4.64 30.49
CA GLU A 200 13.59 4.04 31.27
C GLU A 200 14.10 3.40 32.57
N ILE A 201 15.22 2.67 32.52
CA ILE A 201 15.86 2.06 33.69
C ILE A 201 16.34 3.14 34.67
N GLU A 202 16.99 4.20 34.17
CA GLU A 202 17.45 5.33 34.98
C GLU A 202 16.27 6.04 35.68
N ALA A 203 15.18 6.29 34.96
CA ALA A 203 13.98 6.89 35.53
C ALA A 203 13.35 6.00 36.62
N ASN A 204 13.33 4.68 36.41
CA ASN A 204 12.82 3.73 37.39
C ASN A 204 13.67 3.69 38.67
N LEU A 205 15.00 3.74 38.56
CA LEU A 205 15.89 3.86 39.71
C LEU A 205 15.65 5.16 40.48
N ALA A 206 15.52 6.29 39.77
CA ALA A 206 15.23 7.59 40.38
C ALA A 206 13.88 7.62 41.13
N CYS A 207 12.91 6.81 40.69
CA CYS A 207 11.59 6.67 41.34
C CYS A 207 11.55 5.61 42.47
N GLY A 208 12.69 5.02 42.85
CA GLY A 208 12.78 4.03 43.93
C GLY A 208 12.54 2.57 43.50
N GLY A 209 12.74 2.24 42.22
CA GLY A 209 12.67 0.87 41.71
C GLY A 209 13.77 -0.05 42.26
N SER A 210 13.49 -1.36 42.31
CA SER A 210 14.46 -2.37 42.78
C SER A 210 15.69 -2.43 41.88
N GLU A 211 16.86 -2.16 42.47
CA GLU A 211 18.13 -2.18 41.76
C GLU A 211 18.47 -3.58 41.20
N GLU A 212 18.01 -4.66 41.84
CA GLU A 212 18.20 -6.04 41.34
C GLU A 212 17.43 -6.27 40.04
N ILE A 213 16.16 -5.84 39.98
CA ILE A 213 15.33 -5.95 38.77
C ILE A 213 15.92 -5.07 37.67
N GLN A 214 16.32 -3.85 38.00
CA GLN A 214 16.90 -2.91 37.04
C GLN A 214 18.26 -3.39 36.52
N THR A 215 19.07 -4.08 37.33
CA THR A 215 20.35 -4.70 36.89
C THR A 215 20.10 -5.74 35.80
N ALA A 216 19.08 -6.58 35.96
CA ALA A 216 18.67 -7.52 34.91
C ALA A 216 18.10 -6.82 33.67
N ALA A 217 17.37 -5.72 33.87
CA ALA A 217 16.82 -4.91 32.77
C ALA A 217 17.92 -4.27 31.91
N VAL A 218 19.08 -3.90 32.48
CA VAL A 218 20.24 -3.40 31.70
C VAL A 218 20.73 -4.44 30.70
N VAL A 219 20.84 -5.70 31.13
CA VAL A 219 21.23 -6.79 30.22
C VAL A 219 20.18 -6.98 29.13
N GLY A 220 18.90 -6.96 29.51
CA GLY A 220 17.79 -7.03 28.57
C GLY A 220 17.76 -5.86 27.57
N ALA A 221 18.10 -4.65 28.00
CA ALA A 221 18.17 -3.44 27.16
C ALA A 221 19.25 -3.57 26.08
N ILE A 222 20.45 -4.05 26.45
CA ILE A 222 21.56 -4.28 25.51
C ILE A 222 21.23 -5.44 24.56
N GLN A 223 20.44 -6.42 25.02
CA GLN A 223 19.90 -7.53 24.22
C GLN A 223 18.62 -7.18 23.42
N ARG A 224 18.13 -5.93 23.45
CA ARG A 224 17.07 -5.47 22.52
C ARG A 224 17.66 -5.24 21.12
N ASP A 225 18.15 -6.30 20.50
CA ASP A 225 18.63 -6.33 19.11
C ASP A 225 17.58 -6.92 18.16
N LYS A 226 16.30 -6.90 18.55
CA LYS A 226 15.22 -7.53 17.79
C LYS A 226 14.66 -6.63 16.69
N GLN A 227 14.13 -7.26 15.66
CA GLN A 227 13.43 -6.67 14.52
C GLN A 227 12.18 -7.47 14.18
N TRP A 228 11.21 -6.84 13.53
CA TRP A 228 10.05 -7.53 12.97
C TRP A 228 10.37 -8.21 11.65
N ALA A 229 9.89 -9.44 11.48
CA ALA A 229 10.05 -10.24 10.28
C ALA A 229 8.83 -11.16 10.07
N GLN A 230 8.66 -11.62 8.82
CA GLN A 230 7.77 -12.73 8.47
C GLN A 230 8.60 -14.00 8.38
N VAL A 231 8.38 -14.93 9.31
CA VAL A 231 9.17 -16.15 9.46
C VAL A 231 8.37 -17.36 9.04
N ILE A 232 9.00 -18.24 8.27
CA ILE A 232 8.48 -19.55 7.88
C ILE A 232 9.22 -20.58 8.74
N GLU A 233 8.51 -21.28 9.62
CA GLU A 233 9.12 -22.26 10.54
C GLU A 233 9.47 -23.57 9.83
N SER A 234 8.58 -24.01 8.94
CA SER A 234 8.73 -25.24 8.16
C SER A 234 8.05 -25.12 6.79
N PRO A 235 8.41 -25.97 5.80
CA PRO A 235 7.78 -25.95 4.48
C PRO A 235 6.25 -26.01 4.56
N GLY A 236 5.57 -25.11 3.86
CA GLY A 236 4.11 -25.06 3.76
C GLY A 236 3.39 -24.53 5.01
N SER A 237 4.12 -24.15 6.08
CA SER A 237 3.53 -23.63 7.32
C SER A 237 2.93 -22.21 7.22
N GLY A 238 3.14 -21.52 6.10
CA GLY A 238 2.81 -20.10 5.95
C GLY A 238 3.84 -19.19 6.61
N VAL A 239 3.47 -17.92 6.83
CA VAL A 239 4.34 -16.90 7.44
C VAL A 239 3.81 -16.47 8.81
N ILE A 240 4.71 -16.28 9.76
CA ILE A 240 4.43 -15.82 11.11
C ILE A 240 5.11 -14.46 11.32
N TYR A 241 4.31 -13.42 11.57
CA TYR A 241 4.82 -12.09 11.89
C TYR A 241 5.28 -12.03 13.35
N LYS A 242 6.61 -11.97 13.56
CA LYS A 242 7.19 -11.98 14.91
C LYS A 242 8.51 -11.22 14.98
N GLN A 243 8.97 -10.99 16.20
CA GLN A 243 10.29 -10.41 16.45
C GLN A 243 11.40 -11.47 16.40
N ILE A 244 12.48 -11.19 15.68
CA ILE A 244 13.70 -12.00 15.58
C ILE A 244 14.95 -11.14 15.84
N PRO A 245 16.11 -11.71 16.20
CA PRO A 245 17.36 -10.93 16.32
C PRO A 245 17.79 -10.28 15.00
N VAL A 246 18.44 -9.13 15.08
CA VAL A 246 19.12 -8.46 13.96
C VAL A 246 20.48 -9.12 13.76
N GLN A 247 20.70 -9.64 12.56
CA GLN A 247 21.95 -10.30 12.19
C GLN A 247 23.08 -9.25 12.07
N GLN A 248 24.28 -9.61 12.53
CA GLN A 248 25.47 -8.79 12.34
C GLN A 248 26.12 -9.14 11.00
N PRO A 249 26.51 -8.16 10.16
CA PRO A 249 27.19 -8.45 8.92
C PRO A 249 28.59 -9.01 9.19
N GLY A 250 28.97 -10.07 8.47
CA GLY A 250 30.34 -10.55 8.41
C GLY A 250 31.30 -9.59 7.69
N PRO A 251 32.60 -9.93 7.59
CA PRO A 251 33.63 -9.02 7.08
C PRO A 251 33.41 -8.52 5.64
N ASP A 252 32.77 -9.30 4.78
CA ASP A 252 32.47 -8.99 3.37
C ASP A 252 30.97 -8.68 3.12
N GLU A 253 30.22 -8.41 4.19
CA GLU A 253 28.77 -8.23 4.16
C GLU A 253 28.37 -6.82 4.55
N VAL A 254 27.15 -6.45 4.15
CA VAL A 254 26.47 -5.24 4.61
C VAL A 254 25.16 -5.59 5.30
N LEU A 255 24.81 -4.77 6.27
CA LEU A 255 23.48 -4.77 6.88
C LEU A 255 22.64 -3.69 6.22
N VAL A 256 21.57 -4.10 5.55
CA VAL A 256 20.66 -3.20 4.84
C VAL A 256 19.36 -3.07 5.64
N LYS A 257 18.99 -1.84 6.01
CA LYS A 257 17.66 -1.53 6.54
C LYS A 257 16.68 -1.52 5.38
N ILE A 258 15.91 -2.59 5.23
CA ILE A 258 14.92 -2.74 4.17
C ILE A 258 13.81 -1.72 4.37
N LYS A 259 13.48 -0.99 3.31
CA LYS A 259 12.37 -0.05 3.26
C LYS A 259 11.16 -0.66 2.58
N TYR A 260 11.40 -1.33 1.45
CA TYR A 260 10.39 -2.03 0.67
C TYR A 260 10.97 -3.35 0.18
N SER A 261 10.12 -4.35 0.03
CA SER A 261 10.44 -5.61 -0.64
C SER A 261 9.35 -5.92 -1.65
N GLY A 262 9.74 -6.27 -2.87
CA GLY A 262 8.83 -6.90 -3.81
C GLY A 262 8.40 -8.29 -3.31
N VAL A 263 7.31 -8.80 -3.87
CA VAL A 263 6.74 -10.13 -3.58
C VAL A 263 6.39 -10.78 -4.91
N CYS A 264 6.85 -12.00 -5.15
CA CYS A 264 6.45 -12.75 -6.34
C CYS A 264 6.26 -14.25 -6.05
N HIS A 265 5.89 -15.02 -7.10
CA HIS A 265 5.59 -16.44 -6.95
C HIS A 265 6.80 -17.29 -6.54
N THR A 266 8.03 -16.81 -6.75
CA THR A 266 9.24 -17.44 -6.21
C THR A 266 9.17 -17.55 -4.69
N ASP A 267 8.69 -16.51 -4.00
CA ASP A 267 8.58 -16.52 -2.54
C ASP A 267 7.50 -17.50 -2.05
N LEU A 268 6.43 -17.67 -2.84
CA LEU A 268 5.38 -18.67 -2.58
C LEU A 268 5.95 -20.09 -2.71
N HIS A 269 6.70 -20.39 -3.77
CA HIS A 269 7.35 -21.69 -3.95
C HIS A 269 8.42 -21.97 -2.89
N ALA A 270 9.17 -20.95 -2.47
CA ALA A 270 10.13 -21.03 -1.38
C ALA A 270 9.42 -21.40 -0.06
N MET A 271 8.31 -20.72 0.26
CA MET A 271 7.50 -21.02 1.45
C MET A 271 6.93 -22.44 1.41
N LYS A 272 6.44 -22.90 0.26
CA LYS A 272 5.89 -24.26 0.10
C LYS A 272 6.96 -25.36 0.13
N GLY A 273 8.19 -25.06 -0.30
CA GLY A 273 9.26 -26.03 -0.44
C GLY A 273 9.11 -26.94 -1.67
N ASP A 274 8.48 -26.45 -2.75
CA ASP A 274 8.14 -27.28 -3.92
C ASP A 274 9.32 -27.52 -4.90
N TRP A 275 10.38 -26.73 -4.80
CA TRP A 275 11.54 -26.83 -5.69
C TRP A 275 12.56 -27.85 -5.19
N PRO A 276 13.26 -28.58 -6.08
CA PRO A 276 14.20 -29.63 -5.71
C PRO A 276 15.57 -29.09 -5.23
N LEU A 277 15.59 -27.91 -4.60
CA LEU A 277 16.79 -27.30 -4.04
C LEU A 277 16.68 -27.29 -2.50
N GLU A 278 17.80 -27.50 -1.83
CA GLU A 278 17.83 -27.47 -0.37
C GLU A 278 17.58 -26.05 0.15
N SER A 279 16.60 -25.91 1.06
CA SER A 279 16.20 -24.64 1.66
C SER A 279 16.62 -24.58 3.14
N LYS A 280 16.90 -23.38 3.63
CA LYS A 280 17.15 -23.12 5.07
C LYS A 280 15.83 -23.13 5.83
N TRP A 281 15.83 -23.64 7.07
CA TRP A 281 14.69 -23.54 8.00
C TRP A 281 15.19 -23.30 9.43
N PRO A 282 14.54 -22.44 10.25
CA PRO A 282 13.50 -21.48 9.86
C PRO A 282 14.04 -20.42 8.88
N LEU A 283 13.14 -19.81 8.10
CA LEU A 283 13.47 -18.93 6.99
C LEU A 283 12.70 -17.61 7.05
N VAL A 284 13.41 -16.49 6.85
CA VAL A 284 12.77 -15.25 6.41
C VAL A 284 12.80 -15.24 4.88
N GLY A 285 11.64 -15.17 4.23
CA GLY A 285 11.54 -15.11 2.77
C GLY A 285 11.94 -13.77 2.15
N GLY A 286 11.71 -13.61 0.85
CA GLY A 286 11.85 -12.34 0.13
C GLY A 286 13.22 -12.16 -0.54
N HIS A 287 13.23 -11.65 -1.76
CA HIS A 287 14.45 -11.50 -2.56
C HIS A 287 14.46 -10.23 -3.45
N GLU A 288 13.65 -9.26 -3.10
CA GLU A 288 13.41 -8.03 -3.89
C GLU A 288 13.53 -6.78 -3.00
N GLY A 289 14.56 -6.75 -2.15
CA GLY A 289 14.68 -5.74 -1.09
C GLY A 289 15.37 -4.47 -1.57
N ALA A 290 14.73 -3.33 -1.34
CA ALA A 290 15.30 -2.00 -1.53
C ALA A 290 15.42 -1.29 -0.17
N GLY A 291 16.61 -0.81 0.17
CA GLY A 291 16.89 -0.27 1.50
C GLY A 291 18.13 0.59 1.59
N ILE A 292 18.56 0.86 2.82
CA ILE A 292 19.70 1.74 3.13
C ILE A 292 20.75 0.94 3.91
N VAL A 293 22.01 1.03 3.51
CA VAL A 293 23.12 0.40 4.24
C VAL A 293 23.30 1.10 5.59
N VAL A 294 23.24 0.33 6.67
CA VAL A 294 23.34 0.84 8.06
C VAL A 294 24.56 0.31 8.82
N ALA A 295 25.19 -0.76 8.32
CA ALA A 295 26.48 -1.25 8.79
C ALA A 295 27.17 -2.01 7.64
N LYS A 296 28.51 -2.13 7.70
CA LYS A 296 29.30 -2.88 6.74
C LYS A 296 30.48 -3.57 7.44
N GLY A 297 30.87 -4.74 6.93
CA GLY A 297 32.07 -5.43 7.35
C GLY A 297 33.35 -4.70 6.93
N GLU A 298 34.45 -5.04 7.59
CA GLU A 298 35.76 -4.38 7.42
C GLU A 298 36.37 -4.52 6.02
N LEU A 299 36.02 -5.57 5.25
CA LEU A 299 36.52 -5.80 3.90
C LEU A 299 35.67 -5.10 2.83
N VAL A 300 34.60 -4.41 3.22
CA VAL A 300 33.67 -3.76 2.29
C VAL A 300 34.17 -2.37 1.89
N THR A 301 34.61 -2.28 0.64
CA THR A 301 35.19 -1.05 0.06
C THR A 301 34.32 -0.42 -1.03
N ASN A 302 33.41 -1.18 -1.64
CA ASN A 302 32.62 -0.74 -2.79
C ASN A 302 31.30 -0.06 -2.42
N ILE A 303 30.84 -0.15 -1.17
CA ILE A 303 29.58 0.45 -0.69
C ILE A 303 29.77 1.05 0.71
N ASP A 304 29.08 2.16 0.98
CA ASP A 304 29.22 2.91 2.22
C ASP A 304 27.91 2.99 3.02
N ILE A 305 28.04 3.27 4.32
CA ILE A 305 26.89 3.50 5.19
C ILE A 305 26.11 4.71 4.67
N GLY A 306 24.80 4.59 4.55
CA GLY A 306 23.92 5.59 3.98
C GLY A 306 23.67 5.45 2.47
N ASP A 307 24.37 4.56 1.78
CA ASP A 307 24.04 4.23 0.38
C ASP A 307 22.70 3.49 0.31
N HIS A 308 21.92 3.78 -0.74
CA HIS A 308 20.75 2.96 -1.07
C HIS A 308 21.23 1.68 -1.77
N ALA A 309 20.67 0.54 -1.37
CA ALA A 309 21.16 -0.78 -1.72
C ALA A 309 20.01 -1.73 -2.07
N SER A 310 20.26 -2.61 -3.05
CA SER A 310 19.37 -3.70 -3.41
C SER A 310 19.84 -5.05 -2.86
N VAL A 311 18.94 -5.83 -2.28
CA VAL A 311 19.13 -7.25 -2.00
C VAL A 311 18.28 -8.05 -2.99
N LYS A 312 18.96 -8.86 -3.81
CA LYS A 312 18.36 -9.63 -4.94
C LYS A 312 18.30 -11.12 -4.60
N TRP A 313 17.71 -11.91 -5.50
CA TRP A 313 17.73 -13.38 -5.45
C TRP A 313 19.13 -13.95 -5.20
N LEU A 314 20.11 -13.61 -6.04
CA LEU A 314 21.50 -13.98 -5.79
C LEU A 314 22.07 -13.07 -4.69
N ASN A 315 22.14 -13.59 -3.47
CA ASN A 315 22.76 -12.91 -2.32
C ASN A 315 24.28 -12.97 -2.40
N GLY A 316 24.83 -14.11 -2.80
CA GLY A 316 26.25 -14.43 -2.66
C GLY A 316 26.72 -15.53 -3.60
N SER A 317 28.03 -15.63 -3.81
CA SER A 317 28.66 -16.70 -4.60
C SER A 317 30.10 -16.89 -4.15
N CYS A 318 30.78 -17.95 -4.57
CA CYS A 318 32.18 -18.19 -4.15
C CYS A 318 33.22 -17.24 -4.79
N LEU A 319 32.84 -16.48 -5.83
CA LEU A 319 33.69 -15.55 -6.59
C LEU A 319 34.98 -16.15 -7.21
N SER A 320 35.14 -17.47 -7.13
CA SER A 320 36.40 -18.15 -7.46
C SER A 320 36.25 -19.32 -8.43
N CYS A 321 35.04 -19.84 -8.66
CA CYS A 321 34.80 -20.89 -9.65
C CYS A 321 34.79 -20.33 -11.08
N GLU A 322 34.77 -21.23 -12.08
CA GLU A 322 34.74 -20.85 -13.50
C GLU A 322 33.56 -19.93 -13.83
N PHE A 323 32.36 -20.26 -13.38
CA PHE A 323 31.16 -19.46 -13.62
C PHE A 323 31.31 -18.05 -13.03
N CYS A 324 31.75 -17.95 -11.77
CA CYS A 324 31.95 -16.66 -11.12
C CYS A 324 32.99 -15.78 -11.83
N ARG A 325 34.10 -16.36 -12.32
CA ARG A 325 35.13 -15.61 -13.05
C ARG A 325 34.64 -15.10 -14.41
N ARG A 326 33.58 -15.69 -14.95
CA ARG A 326 32.94 -15.30 -16.21
C ARG A 326 31.71 -14.41 -16.01
N SER A 327 31.43 -14.01 -14.76
CA SER A 327 30.20 -13.28 -14.39
C SER A 327 28.91 -14.07 -14.68
N ASP A 328 28.99 -15.39 -14.58
CA ASP A 328 27.85 -16.31 -14.53
C ASP A 328 27.62 -16.77 -13.08
N GLU A 329 27.75 -15.87 -12.11
CA GLU A 329 27.60 -16.17 -10.68
C GLU A 329 26.31 -16.93 -10.31
N PRO A 330 25.14 -16.73 -10.99
CA PRO A 330 23.95 -17.53 -10.74
C PRO A 330 24.12 -19.05 -10.94
N LEU A 331 25.12 -19.49 -11.71
CA LEU A 331 25.42 -20.90 -11.97
C LEU A 331 26.43 -21.48 -10.95
N CYS A 332 26.82 -20.68 -9.95
CA CYS A 332 27.74 -21.12 -8.92
C CYS A 332 27.12 -22.21 -8.04
N ALA A 333 27.79 -23.36 -7.91
CA ALA A 333 27.36 -24.45 -7.02
C ALA A 333 27.33 -24.07 -5.52
N LYS A 334 27.95 -22.93 -5.15
CA LYS A 334 27.94 -22.34 -3.80
C LYS A 334 27.19 -21.00 -3.78
N ALA A 335 26.18 -20.84 -4.64
CA ALA A 335 25.35 -19.64 -4.63
C ALA A 335 24.56 -19.55 -3.32
N LEU A 336 24.47 -18.35 -2.76
CA LEU A 336 23.59 -18.03 -1.64
C LEU A 336 22.39 -17.29 -2.21
N LEU A 337 21.19 -17.76 -1.88
CA LEU A 337 19.93 -17.30 -2.44
C LEU A 337 19.09 -16.64 -1.33
N SER A 338 18.84 -15.33 -1.46
CA SER A 338 18.04 -14.56 -0.51
C SER A 338 16.64 -15.12 -0.42
N GLY A 339 16.12 -15.33 0.79
CA GLY A 339 14.79 -15.87 0.99
C GLY A 339 14.66 -17.36 0.61
N TYR A 340 15.79 -18.08 0.56
CA TYR A 340 15.83 -19.51 0.23
C TYR A 340 16.93 -20.26 1.00
N THR A 341 18.21 -20.05 0.65
CA THR A 341 19.34 -20.66 1.38
C THR A 341 19.87 -19.77 2.50
N VAL A 342 19.56 -18.47 2.45
CA VAL A 342 19.85 -17.47 3.48
C VAL A 342 18.61 -16.62 3.71
N ASP A 343 18.53 -15.94 4.86
CA ASP A 343 17.40 -15.08 5.17
C ASP A 343 17.29 -13.91 4.19
N GLY A 344 16.05 -13.64 3.79
CA GLY A 344 15.70 -12.71 2.74
C GLY A 344 15.26 -11.34 3.23
N THR A 345 14.41 -10.69 2.46
CA THR A 345 14.07 -9.27 2.58
C THR A 345 12.75 -8.99 3.30
N PHE A 346 12.00 -10.02 3.72
CA PHE A 346 10.78 -9.86 4.54
C PHE A 346 11.06 -9.63 6.04
N GLN A 347 12.00 -8.73 6.31
CA GLN A 347 12.45 -8.29 7.64
C GLN A 347 12.95 -6.84 7.57
N GLN A 348 13.07 -6.18 8.71
CA GLN A 348 13.49 -4.76 8.76
C GLN A 348 14.97 -4.55 8.43
N TYR A 349 15.83 -5.52 8.74
CA TYR A 349 17.28 -5.51 8.55
C TYR A 349 17.73 -6.85 7.96
N CYS A 350 18.33 -6.79 6.78
CA CYS A 350 18.77 -7.96 6.02
C CYS A 350 20.28 -7.90 5.78
N VAL A 351 20.98 -9.01 5.98
CA VAL A 351 22.40 -9.16 5.65
C VAL A 351 22.56 -9.59 4.19
N ALA A 352 23.49 -8.98 3.47
CA ALA A 352 23.80 -9.35 2.09
C ALA A 352 25.30 -9.22 1.78
N LYS A 353 25.83 -10.05 0.87
CA LYS A 353 27.21 -9.90 0.40
C LYS A 353 27.39 -8.60 -0.36
N ALA A 354 28.35 -7.78 0.06
CA ALA A 354 28.56 -6.43 -0.47
C ALA A 354 28.85 -6.42 -1.99
N MET A 355 29.46 -7.49 -2.51
CA MET A 355 29.77 -7.62 -3.94
C MET A 355 28.53 -7.85 -4.82
N HIS A 356 27.44 -8.37 -4.27
CA HIS A 356 26.22 -8.72 -5.02
C HIS A 356 25.10 -7.68 -4.87
N VAL A 357 25.18 -6.84 -3.85
CA VAL A 357 24.32 -5.67 -3.69
C VAL A 357 24.57 -4.68 -4.85
N SER A 358 23.50 -4.18 -5.48
CA SER A 358 23.59 -3.05 -6.41
C SER A 358 23.35 -1.75 -5.64
N LYS A 359 24.13 -0.71 -5.96
CA LYS A 359 23.84 0.66 -5.52
C LYS A 359 22.63 1.19 -6.26
N ILE A 360 21.71 1.79 -5.52
CA ILE A 360 20.55 2.48 -6.06
C ILE A 360 20.83 3.99 -5.97
N PRO A 361 20.63 4.78 -7.04
CA PRO A 361 20.77 6.24 -6.96
C PRO A 361 19.81 6.82 -5.90
N LYS A 362 20.26 7.81 -5.13
CA LYS A 362 19.50 8.32 -3.96
C LYS A 362 18.11 8.86 -4.30
N ASP A 363 17.96 9.41 -5.50
CA ASP A 363 16.70 9.99 -5.98
C ASP A 363 15.72 8.94 -6.54
N THR A 364 16.11 7.67 -6.52
CA THR A 364 15.27 6.56 -7.00
C THR A 364 14.27 6.16 -5.92
N PRO A 365 12.95 6.17 -6.19
CA PRO A 365 11.96 5.69 -5.24
C PRO A 365 12.16 4.19 -4.92
N LEU A 366 12.39 3.88 -3.64
CA LEU A 366 12.75 2.53 -3.20
C LEU A 366 11.58 1.53 -3.28
N ASP A 367 10.35 2.01 -3.21
CA ASP A 367 9.14 1.23 -3.44
C ASP A 367 9.00 0.82 -4.91
N ALA A 368 9.12 1.79 -5.82
CA ALA A 368 8.95 1.58 -7.25
C ALA A 368 10.06 0.74 -7.88
N VAL A 369 11.27 0.77 -7.31
CA VAL A 369 12.41 0.00 -7.81
C VAL A 369 12.40 -1.45 -7.35
N ALA A 370 11.72 -1.79 -6.25
CA ALA A 370 11.75 -3.14 -5.68
C ALA A 370 11.37 -4.25 -6.69
N PRO A 371 10.29 -4.12 -7.49
CA PRO A 371 9.95 -5.10 -8.52
C PRO A 371 11.00 -5.23 -9.64
N ILE A 372 11.81 -4.19 -9.87
CA ILE A 372 12.88 -4.22 -10.88
C ILE A 372 13.99 -5.19 -10.45
N LEU A 373 14.21 -5.35 -9.14
CA LEU A 373 15.30 -6.15 -8.55
C LEU A 373 15.16 -7.67 -8.79
N CYS A 374 13.98 -8.13 -9.21
CA CYS A 374 13.77 -9.48 -9.72
C CYS A 374 13.21 -9.46 -11.14
N ALA A 375 11.95 -9.03 -11.31
CA ALA A 375 11.26 -9.12 -12.59
C ALA A 375 11.98 -8.31 -13.69
N GLY A 376 12.38 -7.07 -13.38
CA GLY A 376 13.08 -6.20 -14.32
C GLY A 376 14.42 -6.76 -14.79
N ILE A 377 15.29 -7.14 -13.85
CA ILE A 377 16.60 -7.74 -14.16
C ILE A 377 16.43 -9.04 -14.96
N THR A 378 15.45 -9.86 -14.58
CA THR A 378 15.18 -11.15 -15.22
C THR A 378 14.79 -10.96 -16.68
N VAL A 379 13.83 -10.09 -17.00
CA VAL A 379 13.41 -9.85 -18.39
C VAL A 379 14.49 -9.14 -19.21
N TYR A 380 15.25 -8.23 -18.60
CA TYR A 380 16.39 -7.60 -19.26
C TYR A 380 17.46 -8.64 -19.66
N LYS A 381 17.82 -9.55 -18.74
CA LYS A 381 18.71 -10.67 -19.03
C LYS A 381 18.15 -11.60 -20.11
N GLY A 382 16.87 -11.94 -20.06
CA GLY A 382 16.20 -12.75 -21.08
C GLY A 382 16.28 -12.14 -22.49
N LEU A 383 16.11 -10.82 -22.59
CA LEU A 383 16.29 -10.09 -23.84
C LEU A 383 17.75 -10.10 -24.33
N LYS A 384 18.74 -9.98 -23.43
CA LYS A 384 20.17 -10.13 -23.80
C LYS A 384 20.49 -11.53 -24.28
N GLU A 385 20.02 -12.58 -23.61
CA GLU A 385 20.25 -13.99 -23.98
C GLU A 385 19.64 -14.36 -25.34
N SER A 386 18.59 -13.65 -25.73
CA SER A 386 17.94 -13.82 -27.03
C SER A 386 18.87 -13.57 -28.22
N GLY A 387 19.82 -12.63 -28.07
CA GLY A 387 20.66 -12.14 -29.17
C GLY A 387 19.90 -11.32 -30.23
N THR A 388 18.65 -10.91 -29.93
CA THR A 388 17.82 -10.08 -30.81
C THR A 388 18.46 -8.71 -30.99
N ARG A 389 18.54 -8.24 -32.23
CA ARG A 389 19.16 -6.95 -32.58
C ARG A 389 18.11 -5.85 -32.75
N PRO A 390 18.48 -4.56 -32.61
CA PRO A 390 17.59 -3.46 -32.92
C PRO A 390 16.92 -3.62 -34.30
N GLY A 391 15.60 -3.35 -34.36
CA GLY A 391 14.76 -3.54 -35.54
C GLY A 391 14.25 -4.99 -35.74
N GLN A 392 14.75 -5.96 -34.99
CA GLN A 392 14.22 -7.33 -35.00
C GLN A 392 13.06 -7.49 -34.03
N ILE A 393 12.27 -8.54 -34.27
CA ILE A 393 11.00 -8.80 -33.59
C ILE A 393 11.17 -9.83 -32.48
N VAL A 394 10.75 -9.47 -31.26
CA VAL A 394 10.54 -10.37 -30.13
C VAL A 394 9.04 -10.58 -29.89
N ALA A 395 8.61 -11.84 -29.89
CA ALA A 395 7.28 -12.21 -29.42
C ALA A 395 7.35 -12.48 -27.90
N ILE A 396 6.56 -11.76 -27.12
CA ILE A 396 6.51 -11.88 -25.66
C ILE A 396 5.23 -12.62 -25.30
N VAL A 397 5.36 -13.81 -24.73
CA VAL A 397 4.21 -14.64 -24.31
C VAL A 397 3.89 -14.39 -22.85
N GLY A 398 2.65 -13.97 -22.57
CA GLY A 398 2.26 -13.39 -21.29
C GLY A 398 2.57 -11.89 -21.21
N ALA A 399 2.51 -11.18 -22.35
CA ALA A 399 2.94 -9.79 -22.48
C ALA A 399 2.18 -8.82 -21.57
N GLY A 400 0.91 -9.08 -21.27
CA GLY A 400 0.12 -8.21 -20.41
C GLY A 400 0.20 -8.54 -18.91
N GLY A 401 1.09 -9.45 -18.50
CA GLY A 401 1.40 -9.72 -17.09
C GLY A 401 2.48 -8.79 -16.53
N GLY A 402 2.83 -8.97 -15.24
CA GLY A 402 3.87 -8.18 -14.56
C GLY A 402 5.23 -8.25 -15.26
N LEU A 403 5.77 -9.46 -15.48
CA LEU A 403 7.03 -9.62 -16.23
C LEU A 403 6.88 -9.17 -17.70
N GLY A 404 5.73 -9.48 -18.33
CA GLY A 404 5.48 -9.14 -19.72
C GLY A 404 5.52 -7.64 -19.99
N SER A 405 4.85 -6.85 -19.15
CA SER A 405 4.82 -5.37 -19.28
C SER A 405 6.21 -4.75 -19.13
N LEU A 406 7.04 -5.27 -18.22
CA LEU A 406 8.44 -4.84 -18.11
C LEU A 406 9.26 -5.27 -19.34
N ALA A 407 9.08 -6.50 -19.82
CA ALA A 407 9.79 -7.00 -21.00
C ALA A 407 9.48 -6.17 -22.25
N GLN A 408 8.24 -5.72 -22.42
CA GLN A 408 7.84 -4.82 -23.51
C GLN A 408 8.59 -3.48 -23.44
N GLN A 409 8.67 -2.88 -22.25
CA GLN A 409 9.35 -1.61 -22.03
C GLN A 409 10.86 -1.71 -22.28
N TYR A 410 11.51 -2.75 -21.74
CA TYR A 410 12.93 -3.01 -22.02
C TYR A 410 13.17 -3.29 -23.51
N ALA A 411 12.35 -4.12 -24.14
CA ALA A 411 12.48 -4.43 -25.57
C ALA A 411 12.41 -3.14 -26.42
N LYS A 412 11.43 -2.27 -26.15
CA LYS A 412 11.29 -0.96 -26.81
C LYS A 412 12.51 -0.07 -26.56
N ALA A 413 12.97 0.04 -25.31
CA ALA A 413 14.13 0.84 -24.95
C ALA A 413 15.45 0.31 -25.57
N MET A 414 15.51 -0.99 -25.86
CA MET A 414 16.61 -1.65 -26.58
C MET A 414 16.47 -1.57 -28.12
N GLY A 415 15.43 -0.90 -28.64
CA GLY A 415 15.18 -0.75 -30.08
C GLY A 415 14.61 -2.00 -30.75
N LEU A 416 14.05 -2.93 -29.98
CA LEU A 416 13.41 -4.15 -30.49
C LEU A 416 11.94 -3.88 -30.80
N ARG A 417 11.39 -4.64 -31.75
CA ARG A 417 9.98 -4.61 -32.14
C ARG A 417 9.24 -5.70 -31.39
N VAL A 418 8.04 -5.41 -30.88
CA VAL A 418 7.33 -6.32 -29.98
C VAL A 418 6.06 -6.87 -30.63
N ILE A 419 5.88 -8.19 -30.57
CA ILE A 419 4.58 -8.84 -30.72
C ILE A 419 4.14 -9.31 -29.34
N ALA A 420 3.01 -8.80 -28.85
CA ALA A 420 2.43 -9.20 -27.59
C ALA A 420 1.50 -10.41 -27.80
N ILE A 421 1.67 -11.46 -27.00
CA ILE A 421 0.75 -12.61 -26.96
C ILE A 421 0.18 -12.70 -25.55
N ASP A 422 -1.11 -12.42 -25.42
CA ASP A 422 -1.88 -12.53 -24.16
C ASP A 422 -3.38 -12.66 -24.49
N SER A 423 -4.30 -12.36 -23.57
CA SER A 423 -5.74 -12.35 -23.86
C SER A 423 -6.48 -11.19 -23.21
N GLY A 424 -7.59 -10.76 -23.82
CA GLY A 424 -8.48 -9.72 -23.32
C GLY A 424 -8.16 -8.31 -23.83
N ASP A 425 -9.22 -7.52 -24.04
CA ASP A 425 -9.13 -6.18 -24.65
C ASP A 425 -8.36 -5.16 -23.82
N GLU A 426 -8.42 -5.25 -22.50
CA GLU A 426 -7.66 -4.38 -21.61
C GLU A 426 -6.15 -4.63 -21.72
N LYS A 427 -5.71 -5.89 -21.81
CA LYS A 427 -4.28 -6.23 -22.00
C LYS A 427 -3.83 -5.81 -23.38
N LYS A 428 -4.70 -5.97 -24.37
CA LYS A 428 -4.46 -5.47 -25.72
C LYS A 428 -4.21 -3.97 -25.72
N ALA A 429 -5.10 -3.18 -25.11
CA ALA A 429 -4.93 -1.73 -25.01
C ALA A 429 -3.61 -1.37 -24.32
N MET A 430 -3.34 -1.98 -23.16
CA MET A 430 -2.09 -1.76 -22.41
C MET A 430 -0.84 -2.15 -23.22
N CYS A 431 -0.82 -3.31 -23.86
CA CYS A 431 0.35 -3.75 -24.65
C CYS A 431 0.60 -2.83 -25.85
N LEU A 432 -0.46 -2.36 -26.52
CA LEU A 432 -0.33 -1.40 -27.62
C LEU A 432 0.19 -0.03 -27.12
N GLU A 433 -0.28 0.44 -25.96
CA GLU A 433 0.23 1.65 -25.31
C GLU A 433 1.72 1.52 -24.95
N LEU A 434 2.13 0.36 -24.44
CA LEU A 434 3.53 0.03 -24.15
C LEU A 434 4.41 -0.10 -25.41
N GLY A 435 3.80 -0.13 -26.61
CA GLY A 435 4.50 -0.10 -27.89
C GLY A 435 4.60 -1.45 -28.61
N ALA A 436 3.74 -2.42 -28.28
CA ALA A 436 3.58 -3.61 -29.12
C ALA A 436 3.04 -3.23 -30.50
N GLU A 437 3.65 -3.78 -31.56
CA GLU A 437 3.21 -3.56 -32.94
C GLU A 437 2.02 -4.44 -33.32
N ALA A 438 1.88 -5.57 -32.65
CA ALA A 438 0.76 -6.48 -32.79
C ALA A 438 0.42 -7.11 -31.44
N PHE A 439 -0.86 -7.38 -31.23
CA PHE A 439 -1.38 -8.14 -30.11
C PHE A 439 -2.14 -9.35 -30.62
N ILE A 440 -1.73 -10.54 -30.20
CA ILE A 440 -2.37 -11.80 -30.56
C ILE A 440 -3.11 -12.32 -29.33
N ASP A 441 -4.44 -12.32 -29.41
CA ASP A 441 -5.31 -12.83 -28.36
C ASP A 441 -5.44 -14.35 -28.46
N PHE A 442 -4.86 -15.09 -27.50
CA PHE A 442 -4.87 -16.57 -27.56
C PHE A 442 -6.22 -17.22 -27.26
N LEU A 443 -7.21 -16.49 -26.71
CA LEU A 443 -8.56 -16.99 -26.47
C LEU A 443 -9.46 -16.83 -27.70
N THR A 444 -9.23 -15.80 -28.51
CA THR A 444 -10.05 -15.53 -29.71
C THR A 444 -9.41 -16.00 -31.00
N SER A 445 -8.09 -16.22 -31.02
CA SER A 445 -7.37 -16.77 -32.16
C SER A 445 -7.82 -18.21 -32.46
N LYS A 446 -8.11 -18.48 -33.74
CA LYS A 446 -8.42 -19.83 -34.24
C LYS A 446 -7.16 -20.65 -34.55
N ASP A 447 -6.06 -19.95 -34.87
CA ASP A 447 -4.75 -20.53 -35.16
C ASP A 447 -3.66 -19.54 -34.71
N LEU A 448 -3.24 -19.68 -33.45
CA LEU A 448 -2.24 -18.81 -32.84
C LEU A 448 -0.93 -18.79 -33.62
N ILE A 449 -0.52 -19.94 -34.18
CA ILE A 449 0.77 -20.08 -34.87
C ILE A 449 0.75 -19.26 -36.16
N SER A 450 -0.35 -19.36 -36.92
CA SER A 450 -0.55 -18.58 -38.15
C SER A 450 -0.61 -17.09 -37.85
N ASP A 451 -1.35 -16.68 -36.81
CA ASP A 451 -1.53 -15.27 -36.46
C ASP A 451 -0.22 -14.61 -36.02
N VAL A 452 0.60 -15.30 -35.19
CA VAL A 452 1.92 -14.80 -34.79
C VAL A 452 2.86 -14.65 -35.99
N ARG A 453 2.83 -15.59 -36.94
CA ARG A 453 3.61 -15.48 -38.17
C ARG A 453 3.10 -14.32 -39.03
N ALA A 454 1.79 -14.19 -39.22
CA ALA A 454 1.17 -13.14 -40.02
C ALA A 454 1.48 -11.72 -39.50
N ALA A 455 1.70 -11.57 -38.18
CA ALA A 455 2.13 -10.32 -37.56
C ALA A 455 3.59 -9.92 -37.88
N THR A 456 4.37 -10.80 -38.53
CA THR A 456 5.71 -10.47 -39.04
C THR A 456 5.68 -10.11 -40.52
N THR A 457 6.51 -9.14 -40.92
CA THR A 457 6.52 -8.58 -42.29
C THR A 457 6.76 -9.64 -43.37
N ASP A 458 7.62 -10.62 -43.10
CA ASP A 458 7.97 -11.72 -44.02
C ASP A 458 7.14 -13.00 -43.79
N ARG A 459 6.24 -12.98 -42.80
CA ARG A 459 5.44 -14.13 -42.35
C ARG A 459 6.25 -15.37 -41.93
N LEU A 460 7.54 -15.21 -41.65
CA LEU A 460 8.41 -16.31 -41.22
C LEU A 460 8.38 -16.52 -39.71
N GLY A 461 7.88 -15.54 -38.95
CA GLY A 461 7.83 -15.58 -37.49
C GLY A 461 8.81 -14.63 -36.80
N PRO A 462 8.68 -14.46 -35.47
CA PRO A 462 9.55 -13.57 -34.71
C PRO A 462 10.99 -14.11 -34.65
N HIS A 463 11.95 -13.22 -34.44
CA HIS A 463 13.37 -13.58 -34.24
C HIS A 463 13.56 -14.25 -32.89
N THR A 464 12.78 -13.84 -31.89
CA THR A 464 12.77 -14.46 -30.58
C THR A 464 11.36 -14.69 -30.06
N ALA A 465 11.17 -15.80 -29.36
CA ALA A 465 10.02 -16.02 -28.49
C ALA A 465 10.48 -15.99 -27.02
N LEU A 466 10.00 -15.02 -26.24
CA LEU A 466 10.26 -14.88 -24.81
C LEU A 466 9.11 -15.51 -24.03
N LEU A 467 9.37 -16.61 -23.33
CA LEU A 467 8.34 -17.41 -22.67
C LEU A 467 8.28 -17.09 -21.16
N LEU A 468 7.32 -16.22 -20.80
CA LEU A 468 7.09 -15.78 -19.42
C LEU A 468 5.88 -16.48 -18.78
N ALA A 469 5.11 -17.24 -19.56
CA ALA A 469 3.87 -17.87 -19.10
C ALA A 469 4.12 -18.94 -18.03
N ALA A 470 3.21 -18.99 -17.05
CA ALA A 470 3.17 -20.01 -16.01
C ALA A 470 2.40 -21.29 -16.44
N SER A 471 2.14 -21.45 -17.73
CA SER A 471 1.47 -22.62 -18.32
C SER A 471 2.38 -23.33 -19.32
N GLU A 472 2.19 -24.64 -19.47
CA GLU A 472 3.06 -25.47 -20.33
C GLU A 472 2.84 -25.24 -21.83
N LEU A 473 1.58 -24.99 -22.25
CA LEU A 473 1.21 -24.93 -23.68
C LEU A 473 2.07 -23.98 -24.53
N PRO A 474 2.39 -22.74 -24.09
CA PRO A 474 3.31 -21.85 -24.80
C PRO A 474 4.67 -22.45 -25.14
N PHE A 475 5.24 -23.29 -24.26
CA PHE A 475 6.53 -23.94 -24.48
C PHE A 475 6.47 -24.94 -25.63
N GLN A 476 5.31 -25.58 -25.84
CA GLN A 476 5.11 -26.52 -26.95
C GLN A 476 4.89 -25.79 -28.29
N GLN A 477 4.29 -24.61 -28.27
CA GLN A 477 3.92 -23.86 -29.48
C GLN A 477 5.09 -23.05 -30.06
N ALA A 478 6.05 -22.62 -29.23
CA ALA A 478 7.10 -21.68 -29.62
C ALA A 478 7.93 -22.08 -30.84
N THR A 479 8.27 -23.37 -30.93
CA THR A 479 9.03 -23.93 -32.07
C THR A 479 8.28 -23.82 -33.40
N SER A 480 6.95 -23.80 -33.35
CA SER A 480 6.10 -23.71 -34.53
C SER A 480 6.13 -22.30 -35.12
N TYR A 481 6.00 -21.24 -34.33
CA TYR A 481 5.90 -19.89 -34.88
C TYR A 481 7.23 -19.14 -35.02
N VAL A 482 8.29 -19.47 -34.27
CA VAL A 482 9.59 -18.75 -34.35
C VAL A 482 10.23 -18.91 -35.74
N ARG A 483 10.93 -17.90 -36.29
CA ARG A 483 11.54 -17.99 -37.63
C ARG A 483 12.75 -18.95 -37.72
N PRO A 484 13.20 -19.34 -38.94
CA PRO A 484 14.50 -20.00 -39.11
C PRO A 484 15.64 -19.16 -38.51
N ARG A 485 16.54 -19.83 -37.78
CA ARG A 485 17.59 -19.24 -36.92
C ARG A 485 17.09 -18.43 -35.73
N GLY A 486 15.80 -18.46 -35.45
CA GLY A 486 15.22 -17.78 -34.29
C GLY A 486 15.54 -18.48 -32.97
N THR A 487 15.35 -17.75 -31.88
CA THR A 487 15.71 -18.18 -30.52
C THR A 487 14.48 -18.22 -29.62
N ILE A 488 14.28 -19.34 -28.93
CA ILE A 488 13.28 -19.49 -27.88
C ILE A 488 13.99 -19.34 -26.54
N ILE A 489 13.52 -18.40 -25.72
CA ILE A 489 14.04 -18.13 -24.38
C ILE A 489 13.00 -18.58 -23.34
N ALA A 490 13.31 -19.68 -22.65
CA ALA A 490 12.50 -20.22 -21.55
C ALA A 490 12.89 -19.53 -20.23
N MET A 491 11.92 -18.91 -19.57
CA MET A 491 12.13 -18.17 -18.32
C MET A 491 11.10 -18.50 -17.26
N GLY A 492 9.83 -18.64 -17.64
CA GLY A 492 8.80 -19.14 -16.72
C GLY A 492 9.20 -20.49 -16.16
N MET A 493 8.98 -20.70 -14.85
CA MET A 493 9.30 -21.93 -14.14
C MET A 493 8.04 -22.66 -13.64
N PRO A 494 7.08 -23.05 -14.53
CA PRO A 494 5.95 -23.85 -14.11
C PRO A 494 6.40 -25.21 -13.58
N ALA A 495 5.86 -25.60 -12.42
CA ALA A 495 6.17 -26.88 -11.80
C ALA A 495 5.82 -28.05 -12.74
N HIS A 496 6.73 -29.02 -12.86
CA HIS A 496 6.58 -30.25 -13.66
C HIS A 496 6.41 -30.07 -15.18
N ALA A 497 6.54 -28.85 -15.70
CA ALA A 497 6.46 -28.61 -17.14
C ALA A 497 7.71 -29.09 -17.87
N TYR A 498 7.55 -29.42 -19.16
CA TYR A 498 8.66 -29.77 -20.05
C TYR A 498 8.47 -29.10 -21.41
N LEU A 499 9.55 -29.01 -22.21
CA LEU A 499 9.52 -28.45 -23.57
C LEU A 499 9.78 -29.56 -24.59
N LYS A 500 8.83 -29.84 -25.49
CA LYS A 500 9.00 -30.75 -26.63
C LYS A 500 9.23 -29.96 -27.92
N ALA A 501 10.33 -30.26 -28.60
CA ALA A 501 10.68 -29.68 -29.90
C ALA A 501 10.86 -30.78 -30.95
N PRO A 502 10.14 -30.75 -32.08
CA PRO A 502 10.35 -31.72 -33.15
C PRO A 502 11.77 -31.59 -33.72
N VAL A 503 12.57 -32.67 -33.63
CA VAL A 503 14.00 -32.67 -34.02
C VAL A 503 14.20 -32.20 -35.46
N PHE A 504 13.45 -32.77 -36.40
CA PHE A 504 13.58 -32.42 -37.83
C PHE A 504 13.35 -30.92 -38.08
N ASN A 505 12.27 -30.36 -37.53
CA ASN A 505 11.92 -28.94 -37.67
C ASN A 505 12.99 -28.04 -37.03
N THR A 506 13.45 -28.43 -35.84
CA THR A 506 14.50 -27.71 -35.09
C THR A 506 15.82 -27.66 -35.87
N VAL A 507 16.25 -28.80 -36.44
CA VAL A 507 17.51 -28.91 -37.20
C VAL A 507 17.43 -28.16 -38.53
N VAL A 508 16.41 -28.41 -39.35
CA VAL A 508 16.31 -27.84 -40.70
C VAL A 508 16.16 -26.32 -40.66
N ARG A 509 15.50 -25.78 -39.62
CA ARG A 509 15.35 -24.33 -39.44
C ARG A 509 16.42 -23.73 -38.53
N MET A 510 17.36 -24.54 -38.01
CA MET A 510 18.42 -24.11 -37.08
C MET A 510 17.88 -23.30 -35.88
N ILE A 511 16.80 -23.76 -35.26
CA ILE A 511 16.17 -23.08 -34.13
C ILE A 511 17.05 -23.25 -32.88
N ASN A 512 17.22 -22.18 -32.10
CA ASN A 512 17.90 -22.20 -30.82
C ASN A 512 16.87 -22.24 -29.68
N ILE A 513 17.08 -23.11 -28.69
CA ILE A 513 16.27 -23.17 -27.46
C ILE A 513 17.23 -22.97 -26.30
N LYS A 514 17.01 -21.93 -25.48
CA LYS A 514 17.85 -21.58 -24.34
C LYS A 514 17.01 -21.32 -23.11
N GLY A 515 17.55 -21.64 -21.93
CA GLY A 515 17.05 -21.11 -20.66
C GLY A 515 17.69 -19.76 -20.37
N SER A 516 16.94 -18.87 -19.72
CA SER A 516 17.48 -17.65 -19.10
C SER A 516 17.01 -17.60 -17.65
N TYR A 517 17.96 -17.51 -16.73
CA TYR A 517 17.70 -17.50 -15.28
C TYR A 517 17.66 -16.07 -14.75
N VAL A 518 18.44 -15.75 -13.72
CA VAL A 518 18.58 -14.38 -13.18
C VAL A 518 19.79 -13.65 -13.80
N GLY A 519 19.75 -12.32 -13.78
CA GLY A 519 20.87 -11.49 -14.23
C GLY A 519 22.06 -11.49 -13.26
N ASN A 520 23.24 -11.24 -13.78
CA ASN A 520 24.44 -11.04 -12.97
C ASN A 520 24.53 -9.59 -12.43
N ARG A 521 25.67 -9.23 -11.83
CA ARG A 521 25.90 -7.89 -11.28
C ARG A 521 25.80 -6.77 -12.34
N GLN A 522 26.35 -7.01 -13.53
CA GLN A 522 26.31 -6.06 -14.64
C GLN A 522 24.89 -5.92 -15.21
N ASP A 523 24.18 -7.03 -15.38
CA ASP A 523 22.77 -7.02 -15.81
C ASP A 523 21.90 -6.24 -14.82
N GLY A 524 22.17 -6.41 -13.52
CA GLY A 524 21.50 -5.67 -12.46
C GLY A 524 21.75 -4.16 -12.51
N TYR A 525 22.97 -3.75 -12.82
CA TYR A 525 23.31 -2.32 -12.98
C TYR A 525 22.60 -1.72 -14.20
N GLU A 526 22.69 -2.37 -15.36
CA GLU A 526 22.10 -1.88 -16.61
C GLU A 526 20.57 -1.79 -16.50
N ALA A 527 19.91 -2.83 -15.99
CA ALA A 527 18.45 -2.82 -15.82
C ALA A 527 18.00 -1.67 -14.91
N LEU A 528 18.71 -1.46 -13.80
CA LEU A 528 18.45 -0.35 -12.89
C LEU A 528 18.65 1.00 -13.58
N GLU A 529 19.66 1.13 -14.43
CA GLU A 529 19.92 2.36 -15.18
C GLU A 529 18.74 2.73 -16.09
N PHE A 530 18.17 1.78 -16.84
CA PHE A 530 16.96 2.02 -17.65
C PHE A 530 15.78 2.51 -16.80
N PHE A 531 15.59 1.94 -15.61
CA PHE A 531 14.56 2.39 -14.67
C PHE A 531 14.83 3.82 -14.18
N THR A 532 16.06 4.12 -13.75
CA THR A 532 16.43 5.45 -13.22
C THR A 532 16.32 6.56 -14.28
N ARG A 533 16.46 6.21 -15.56
CA ARG A 533 16.24 7.11 -16.70
C ARG A 533 14.76 7.32 -17.05
N GLY A 534 13.84 6.71 -16.30
CA GLY A 534 12.40 6.82 -16.53
C GLY A 534 11.91 6.09 -17.78
N LEU A 535 12.63 5.05 -18.25
CA LEU A 535 12.22 4.26 -19.42
C LEU A 535 11.36 3.05 -19.03
N ILE A 536 11.40 2.67 -17.76
CA ILE A 536 10.73 1.48 -17.22
C ILE A 536 9.86 1.91 -16.04
N HIS A 537 8.59 1.53 -16.08
CA HIS A 537 7.61 1.78 -15.03
C HIS A 537 6.92 0.48 -14.65
N ALA A 538 6.92 0.15 -13.36
CA ALA A 538 6.18 -0.97 -12.80
C ALA A 538 5.00 -0.43 -12.00
N PRO A 539 3.73 -0.76 -12.32
CA PRO A 539 2.62 -0.48 -11.43
C PRO A 539 2.71 -1.40 -10.21
N PHE A 540 2.51 -0.86 -9.00
CA PHE A 540 2.57 -1.63 -7.76
C PHE A 540 1.53 -1.12 -6.74
N LYS A 541 1.25 -1.95 -5.75
CA LYS A 541 0.48 -1.60 -4.56
C LYS A 541 1.33 -1.93 -3.33
N THR A 542 1.46 -0.96 -2.42
CA THR A 542 2.16 -1.16 -1.15
C THR A 542 1.20 -1.65 -0.08
N VAL A 543 1.65 -2.62 0.71
CA VAL A 543 0.97 -3.10 1.93
C VAL A 543 1.98 -3.23 3.07
N PRO A 544 1.55 -3.14 4.34
CA PRO A 544 2.41 -3.39 5.50
C PRO A 544 3.00 -4.81 5.48
N LEU A 545 4.24 -4.98 5.98
CA LEU A 545 4.91 -6.28 6.09
C LEU A 545 4.08 -7.32 6.88
N SER A 546 3.31 -6.87 7.87
CA SER A 546 2.42 -7.72 8.67
C SER A 546 1.34 -8.43 7.84
N GLU A 547 0.98 -7.89 6.67
CA GLU A 547 -0.07 -8.43 5.80
C GLU A 547 0.43 -9.42 4.74
N LEU A 548 1.74 -9.76 4.73
CA LEU A 548 2.32 -10.70 3.75
C LEU A 548 1.57 -12.04 3.67
N GLY A 549 1.04 -12.53 4.79
CA GLY A 549 0.25 -13.76 4.83
C GLY A 549 -1.01 -13.69 3.96
N GLU A 550 -1.68 -12.53 3.90
CA GLU A 550 -2.83 -12.32 3.01
C GLU A 550 -2.41 -12.25 1.55
N VAL A 551 -1.27 -11.63 1.24
CA VAL A 551 -0.70 -11.62 -0.11
C VAL A 551 -0.40 -13.04 -0.59
N TYR A 552 0.16 -13.89 0.27
CA TYR A 552 0.40 -15.30 -0.06
C TYR A 552 -0.88 -16.07 -0.35
N LYS A 553 -1.95 -15.83 0.43
CA LYS A 553 -3.26 -16.41 0.15
C LYS A 553 -3.78 -15.95 -1.21
N LEU A 554 -3.69 -14.66 -1.53
CA LEU A 554 -4.12 -14.13 -2.84
C LEU A 554 -3.36 -14.75 -4.01
N MET A 555 -2.08 -15.09 -3.83
CA MET A 555 -1.26 -15.75 -4.87
C MET A 555 -1.57 -17.25 -5.01
N ASP A 556 -2.00 -17.93 -3.95
CA ASP A 556 -2.27 -19.38 -3.97
C ASP A 556 -3.69 -19.73 -4.45
N VAL A 557 -4.58 -18.74 -4.52
CA VAL A 557 -5.98 -18.95 -4.90
C VAL A 557 -6.10 -19.18 -6.40
N LYS A 558 -6.55 -20.39 -6.77
CA LYS A 558 -7.03 -20.67 -8.14
C LYS A 558 -8.44 -20.14 -8.29
N THR A 559 -8.65 -19.26 -9.26
CA THR A 559 -9.96 -18.65 -9.50
C THR A 559 -10.77 -19.47 -10.48
N ILE A 560 -12.02 -19.72 -10.13
CA ILE A 560 -12.99 -20.51 -10.89
C ILE A 560 -14.33 -19.79 -10.97
N TRP A 561 -15.24 -20.31 -11.78
CA TRP A 561 -16.59 -19.78 -12.00
C TRP A 561 -17.61 -20.90 -11.89
N ALA A 562 -18.79 -20.53 -11.44
CA ALA A 562 -19.94 -21.42 -11.41
C ALA A 562 -20.95 -21.03 -12.49
N GLY A 563 -21.73 -22.01 -12.93
CA GLY A 563 -22.95 -21.79 -13.68
C GLY A 563 -24.04 -22.69 -13.13
N VAL A 564 -25.25 -22.15 -12.97
CA VAL A 564 -26.40 -22.90 -12.46
C VAL A 564 -27.46 -22.99 -13.56
N SER A 565 -28.10 -24.14 -13.71
CA SER A 565 -29.19 -24.33 -14.68
C SER A 565 -30.49 -23.68 -14.23
N GLU A 566 -31.51 -23.71 -15.09
CA GLU A 566 -32.88 -23.50 -14.61
C GLU A 566 -33.32 -24.67 -13.71
N LEU A 567 -34.34 -24.41 -12.89
CA LEU A 567 -35.02 -25.46 -12.14
C LEU A 567 -35.88 -26.27 -13.11
N VAL A 568 -35.60 -27.58 -13.22
CA VAL A 568 -36.38 -28.50 -14.06
C VAL A 568 -37.24 -29.38 -13.17
N GLU A 569 -38.54 -29.43 -13.45
CA GLU A 569 -39.49 -30.33 -12.79
C GLU A 569 -39.44 -31.72 -13.46
N GLU A 570 -39.21 -32.77 -12.67
CA GLU A 570 -39.22 -34.17 -13.14
C GLU A 570 -40.07 -35.04 -12.21
N GLY A 571 -41.24 -35.46 -12.68
CA GLY A 571 -42.15 -36.31 -11.91
C GLY A 571 -42.65 -35.61 -10.63
N SER A 572 -42.29 -36.14 -9.47
CA SER A 572 -42.62 -35.59 -8.13
C SER A 572 -41.46 -34.80 -7.49
N GLY A 573 -40.40 -34.50 -8.23
CA GLY A 573 -39.22 -33.77 -7.75
C GLY A 573 -38.80 -32.63 -8.68
N CYS A 574 -37.78 -31.89 -8.27
CA CYS A 574 -37.14 -30.88 -9.11
C CYS A 574 -35.63 -31.05 -9.08
N ARG A 575 -34.94 -30.62 -10.14
CA ARG A 575 -33.49 -30.73 -10.26
C ARG A 575 -32.85 -29.46 -10.77
N ILE A 576 -31.62 -29.22 -10.31
CA ILE A 576 -30.71 -28.22 -10.86
C ILE A 576 -29.37 -28.89 -11.19
N ALA A 577 -28.67 -28.33 -12.17
CA ALA A 577 -27.27 -28.62 -12.42
C ALA A 577 -26.41 -27.42 -12.03
N ILE A 578 -25.27 -27.68 -11.38
CA ILE A 578 -24.25 -26.69 -11.08
C ILE A 578 -22.96 -27.16 -11.73
N VAL A 579 -22.38 -26.31 -12.59
CA VAL A 579 -21.11 -26.57 -13.27
C VAL A 579 -20.03 -25.67 -12.68
N PHE A 580 -18.86 -26.26 -12.42
CA PHE A 580 -17.66 -25.55 -12.00
C PHE A 580 -16.66 -25.53 -13.14
N ARG A 581 -16.13 -24.34 -13.48
CA ARG A 581 -15.17 -24.15 -14.57
C ARG A 581 -14.04 -23.24 -14.13
N ASN A 582 -12.85 -23.47 -14.68
CA ASN A 582 -11.89 -22.40 -14.82
C ASN A 582 -12.08 -21.70 -16.18
N SER A 583 -11.20 -20.77 -16.54
CA SER A 583 -11.29 -20.03 -17.80
C SER A 583 -11.25 -20.90 -19.06
N THR A 584 -10.76 -22.14 -18.95
CA THR A 584 -10.50 -23.03 -20.10
C THR A 584 -11.34 -24.31 -20.06
N TYR A 585 -11.37 -24.99 -18.93
CA TYR A 585 -11.90 -26.34 -18.78
C TYR A 585 -13.17 -26.36 -17.92
N LEU A 586 -14.07 -27.30 -18.24
CA LEU A 586 -15.09 -27.76 -17.31
C LEU A 586 -14.39 -28.67 -16.30
N LEU A 587 -14.52 -28.36 -15.01
CA LEU A 587 -13.85 -29.10 -13.93
C LEU A 587 -14.77 -30.19 -13.37
N GLU A 588 -16.01 -29.82 -13.05
CA GLU A 588 -16.98 -30.73 -12.45
C GLU A 588 -18.42 -30.25 -12.76
N CYS A 589 -19.36 -31.19 -12.82
CA CYS A 589 -20.79 -30.93 -12.95
C CYS A 589 -21.52 -31.72 -11.86
N VAL A 590 -22.29 -31.02 -11.04
CA VAL A 590 -23.09 -31.58 -9.96
C VAL A 590 -24.56 -31.47 -10.35
N ASN A 591 -25.25 -32.60 -10.44
CA ASN A 591 -26.70 -32.62 -10.57
C ASN A 591 -27.29 -32.82 -9.17
N HIS A 592 -28.18 -31.94 -8.76
CA HIS A 592 -28.80 -31.98 -7.45
C HIS A 592 -30.31 -32.16 -7.59
N GLU A 593 -30.84 -33.22 -6.98
CA GLU A 593 -32.26 -33.55 -6.95
C GLU A 593 -32.89 -33.13 -5.61
N LEU A 594 -34.02 -32.45 -5.67
CA LEU A 594 -34.75 -31.94 -4.51
C LEU A 594 -36.08 -32.69 -4.35
N ALA A 595 -36.33 -33.17 -3.14
CA ALA A 595 -37.58 -33.85 -2.79
C ALA A 595 -38.79 -32.89 -2.77
N GLU A 596 -39.99 -33.44 -2.97
CA GLU A 596 -41.28 -32.77 -3.20
C GLU A 596 -41.62 -31.63 -2.20
N ARG A 597 -41.16 -31.69 -0.94
CA ARG A 597 -41.37 -30.63 0.08
C ARG A 597 -40.38 -29.46 0.02
N ALA A 598 -39.15 -29.68 -0.48
CA ALA A 598 -38.11 -28.65 -0.60
C ALA A 598 -38.28 -27.79 -1.87
N SER A 599 -38.91 -28.36 -2.91
CA SER A 599 -39.23 -27.70 -4.18
C SER A 599 -40.12 -26.44 -4.04
N ARG A 600 -40.84 -26.29 -2.91
CA ARG A 600 -41.77 -25.18 -2.66
C ARG A 600 -41.21 -24.08 -1.76
N ALA A 601 -39.98 -24.20 -1.27
CA ALA A 601 -39.34 -23.23 -0.37
C ALA A 601 -38.10 -22.59 -1.04
N PRO A 602 -38.24 -21.40 -1.66
CA PRO A 602 -37.14 -20.64 -2.30
C PRO A 602 -35.83 -20.54 -1.50
N THR A 603 -35.95 -20.50 -0.17
CA THR A 603 -34.84 -20.41 0.78
C THR A 603 -34.01 -21.69 0.88
N GLU A 604 -34.62 -22.86 0.65
CA GLU A 604 -33.93 -24.15 0.76
C GLU A 604 -33.04 -24.43 -0.46
N LEU A 605 -33.57 -24.19 -1.66
CA LEU A 605 -32.82 -24.24 -2.92
C LEU A 605 -31.62 -23.27 -2.90
N SER A 606 -31.82 -22.04 -2.40
CA SER A 606 -30.74 -21.06 -2.26
C SER A 606 -29.63 -21.55 -1.32
N ARG A 607 -30.01 -22.14 -0.17
CA ARG A 607 -29.06 -22.68 0.81
C ARG A 607 -28.23 -23.81 0.23
N GLU A 608 -28.86 -24.66 -0.57
CA GLU A 608 -28.17 -25.79 -1.17
C GLU A 608 -27.16 -25.38 -2.25
N ILE A 609 -27.52 -24.44 -3.14
CA ILE A 609 -26.58 -23.88 -4.13
C ILE A 609 -25.36 -23.28 -3.41
N ILE A 610 -25.59 -22.50 -2.36
CA ILE A 610 -24.53 -21.88 -1.54
C ILE A 610 -23.66 -22.96 -0.88
N SER A 611 -24.27 -23.99 -0.29
CA SER A 611 -23.57 -25.11 0.37
C SER A 611 -22.66 -25.86 -0.61
N GLN A 612 -23.15 -26.16 -1.82
CA GLN A 612 -22.35 -26.85 -2.85
C GLN A 612 -21.13 -26.03 -3.27
N LEU A 613 -21.30 -24.72 -3.49
CA LEU A 613 -20.20 -23.81 -3.83
C LEU A 613 -19.18 -23.68 -2.68
N GLN A 614 -19.65 -23.57 -1.44
CA GLN A 614 -18.80 -23.55 -0.23
C GLN A 614 -17.99 -24.82 -0.08
N ASN A 615 -18.65 -25.98 -0.18
CA ASN A 615 -18.02 -27.28 -0.02
C ASN A 615 -16.95 -27.52 -1.09
N TYR A 616 -17.24 -27.15 -2.34
CA TYR A 616 -16.26 -27.24 -3.43
C TYR A 616 -15.04 -26.35 -3.16
N SER A 617 -15.26 -25.07 -2.83
CA SER A 617 -14.20 -24.10 -2.54
C SER A 617 -13.31 -24.59 -1.38
N ALA A 618 -13.92 -25.08 -0.30
CA ALA A 618 -13.21 -25.57 0.88
C ALA A 618 -12.37 -26.82 0.58
N LYS A 619 -12.91 -27.74 -0.23
CA LYS A 619 -12.29 -29.01 -0.62
C LYS A 619 -11.08 -28.81 -1.54
N TYR A 620 -11.22 -27.98 -2.57
CA TYR A 620 -10.19 -27.83 -3.61
C TYR A 620 -9.30 -26.58 -3.46
N LYS A 621 -9.56 -25.73 -2.45
CA LYS A 621 -8.85 -24.45 -2.22
C LYS A 621 -8.92 -23.50 -3.42
N GLU A 622 -10.07 -23.50 -4.09
CA GLU A 622 -10.36 -22.65 -5.25
C GLU A 622 -11.41 -21.59 -4.90
N LYS A 623 -11.30 -20.39 -5.46
CA LYS A 623 -12.23 -19.28 -5.21
C LYS A 623 -13.13 -19.08 -6.41
N PHE A 624 -14.43 -19.13 -6.19
CA PHE A 624 -15.40 -18.69 -7.18
C PHE A 624 -15.36 -17.16 -7.29
N VAL A 625 -15.08 -16.66 -8.50
CA VAL A 625 -15.13 -15.24 -8.83
C VAL A 625 -16.55 -14.80 -9.14
N GLY A 626 -17.26 -15.61 -9.92
CA GLY A 626 -18.61 -15.31 -10.35
C GLY A 626 -19.45 -16.55 -10.59
N ALA A 627 -20.76 -16.38 -10.52
CA ALA A 627 -21.74 -17.41 -10.80
C ALA A 627 -22.74 -16.93 -11.85
N GLY A 628 -22.83 -17.62 -12.99
CA GLY A 628 -23.86 -17.37 -14.00
C GLY A 628 -25.17 -18.01 -13.57
N LEU A 629 -26.24 -17.22 -13.55
CA LEU A 629 -27.57 -17.65 -13.12
C LEU A 629 -28.62 -17.27 -14.16
N PRO A 630 -29.58 -18.13 -14.50
CA PRO A 630 -30.71 -17.74 -15.35
C PRO A 630 -31.69 -16.86 -14.55
N GLU A 631 -32.27 -15.85 -15.20
CA GLU A 631 -33.21 -14.93 -14.55
C GLU A 631 -34.43 -15.64 -13.95
N SER A 632 -34.93 -16.70 -14.60
CA SER A 632 -36.03 -17.53 -14.13
C SER A 632 -35.75 -18.17 -12.76
N LEU A 633 -34.53 -18.67 -12.53
CA LEU A 633 -34.10 -19.21 -11.24
C LEU A 633 -34.05 -18.12 -10.17
N VAL A 634 -33.49 -16.95 -10.50
CA VAL A 634 -33.36 -15.84 -9.55
C VAL A 634 -34.74 -15.32 -9.12
N LEU A 635 -35.73 -15.29 -10.02
CA LEU A 635 -37.10 -14.93 -9.68
C LEU A 635 -37.77 -15.94 -8.72
N GLN A 636 -37.40 -17.22 -8.80
CA GLN A 636 -37.89 -18.27 -7.90
C GLN A 636 -37.12 -18.31 -6.58
N CYS A 637 -35.92 -17.74 -6.52
CA CYS A 637 -35.05 -17.70 -5.34
C CYS A 637 -34.66 -16.26 -4.94
N PRO A 638 -35.60 -15.45 -4.39
CA PRO A 638 -35.28 -14.12 -3.90
C PRO A 638 -34.17 -14.17 -2.84
N GLY A 639 -33.20 -13.26 -2.93
CA GLY A 639 -32.05 -13.18 -2.03
C GLY A 639 -30.90 -14.16 -2.32
N LEU A 640 -30.99 -15.06 -3.32
CA LEU A 640 -29.87 -15.94 -3.69
C LEU A 640 -28.64 -15.12 -4.12
N CYS A 641 -28.83 -14.14 -5.01
CA CYS A 641 -27.75 -13.34 -5.55
C CYS A 641 -27.03 -12.53 -4.45
N SER A 642 -27.79 -11.86 -3.59
CA SER A 642 -27.28 -11.17 -2.41
C SER A 642 -26.47 -12.09 -1.49
N GLN A 643 -26.97 -13.29 -1.20
CA GLN A 643 -26.25 -14.23 -0.35
C GLN A 643 -24.97 -14.78 -1.00
N LEU A 644 -24.95 -14.99 -2.31
CA LEU A 644 -23.71 -15.37 -3.03
C LEU A 644 -22.64 -14.28 -2.88
N TRP A 645 -23.05 -13.01 -2.97
CA TRP A 645 -22.15 -11.88 -2.75
C TRP A 645 -21.71 -11.78 -1.28
N LEU A 646 -22.65 -11.63 -0.35
CA LEU A 646 -22.35 -11.37 1.07
C LEU A 646 -21.64 -12.52 1.78
N LYS A 647 -22.01 -13.78 1.49
CA LYS A 647 -21.46 -14.94 2.22
C LYS A 647 -20.24 -15.53 1.55
N LEU A 648 -20.20 -15.53 0.23
CA LEU A 648 -19.18 -16.22 -0.55
C LEU A 648 -18.27 -15.29 -1.33
N ASP A 649 -18.58 -13.99 -1.39
CA ASP A 649 -17.89 -13.02 -2.22
C ASP A 649 -17.79 -13.55 -3.67
N ILE A 650 -18.94 -13.96 -4.20
CA ILE A 650 -19.13 -14.40 -5.59
C ILE A 650 -20.03 -13.38 -6.27
N VAL A 651 -19.60 -12.84 -7.42
CA VAL A 651 -20.43 -11.94 -8.22
C VAL A 651 -21.50 -12.73 -8.98
N PRO A 652 -22.80 -12.56 -8.65
CA PRO A 652 -23.89 -13.26 -9.33
C PRO A 652 -24.24 -12.53 -10.64
N LEU A 653 -24.03 -13.19 -11.76
CA LEU A 653 -24.33 -12.66 -13.09
C LEU A 653 -25.63 -13.26 -13.62
N VAL A 654 -26.70 -12.48 -13.59
CA VAL A 654 -28.05 -12.90 -13.95
C VAL A 654 -28.30 -12.67 -15.43
N LEU A 655 -28.56 -13.76 -16.16
CA LEU A 655 -28.68 -13.78 -17.60
C LEU A 655 -30.12 -14.09 -18.02
N ARG A 656 -30.70 -13.20 -18.83
CA ARG A 656 -32.04 -13.37 -19.40
C ARG A 656 -31.97 -14.01 -20.77
N TYR A 657 -32.87 -14.95 -21.05
CA TYR A 657 -33.02 -15.52 -22.39
C TYR A 657 -34.24 -15.00 -23.16
N GLU A 658 -34.06 -14.81 -24.47
CA GLU A 658 -35.16 -14.54 -25.40
C GLU A 658 -35.22 -15.61 -26.50
N ALA A 659 -36.40 -16.21 -26.69
CA ALA A 659 -36.67 -17.26 -27.68
C ALA A 659 -36.86 -16.69 -29.11
N ARG A 660 -35.87 -15.95 -29.60
CA ARG A 660 -35.86 -15.40 -30.97
C ARG A 660 -34.47 -15.45 -31.60
N ALA A 661 -34.43 -15.31 -32.92
CA ALA A 661 -33.18 -15.16 -33.66
C ALA A 661 -32.47 -13.85 -33.29
N ARG A 662 -31.13 -13.86 -33.36
CA ARG A 662 -30.29 -12.69 -33.12
C ARG A 662 -30.57 -11.61 -34.17
N THR A 663 -30.67 -10.37 -33.72
CA THR A 663 -30.81 -9.17 -34.55
C THR A 663 -29.59 -8.28 -34.41
N ALA A 664 -29.43 -7.32 -35.33
CA ALA A 664 -28.35 -6.33 -35.27
C ALA A 664 -28.42 -5.40 -34.03
N HIS A 665 -29.55 -5.39 -33.30
CA HIS A 665 -29.77 -4.55 -32.12
C HIS A 665 -29.40 -5.27 -30.81
N ASP A 666 -29.12 -6.58 -30.86
CA ASP A 666 -28.71 -7.35 -29.69
C ASP A 666 -27.25 -6.99 -29.35
N ARG A 667 -27.07 -6.10 -28.39
CA ARG A 667 -25.76 -5.68 -27.87
C ARG A 667 -25.18 -6.81 -27.02
N GLY A 668 -24.00 -7.30 -27.39
CA GLY A 668 -23.28 -8.33 -26.64
C GLY A 668 -23.88 -9.74 -26.75
N GLU A 669 -23.02 -10.76 -26.72
CA GLU A 669 -23.32 -12.17 -27.03
C GLU A 669 -24.20 -12.90 -25.98
N VAL A 670 -24.82 -12.18 -25.04
CA VAL A 670 -25.27 -12.76 -23.77
C VAL A 670 -26.79 -13.05 -23.75
N ALA A 671 -27.62 -12.26 -24.45
CA ALA A 671 -29.08 -12.23 -24.29
C ALA A 671 -29.91 -13.13 -25.23
N THR A 672 -29.31 -13.81 -26.21
CA THR A 672 -30.07 -14.64 -27.17
C THR A 672 -29.74 -16.12 -27.03
N PHE A 673 -30.79 -16.94 -26.88
CA PHE A 673 -30.65 -18.38 -26.66
C PHE A 673 -31.58 -19.14 -27.61
N TRP A 674 -31.18 -19.20 -28.88
CA TRP A 674 -31.88 -20.05 -29.81
C TRP A 674 -31.72 -21.52 -29.38
N GLY A 675 -32.85 -22.19 -29.12
CA GLY A 675 -32.87 -23.58 -28.63
C GLY A 675 -32.58 -23.76 -27.14
N TRP A 676 -32.77 -22.75 -26.29
CA TRP A 676 -32.58 -22.86 -24.82
C TRP A 676 -33.33 -24.04 -24.20
N GLU A 677 -34.62 -24.16 -24.53
CA GLU A 677 -35.53 -25.21 -24.05
C GLU A 677 -35.14 -26.62 -24.53
N ARG A 678 -34.23 -26.74 -25.50
CA ARG A 678 -33.73 -28.03 -26.01
C ARG A 678 -32.46 -28.50 -25.31
N LYS A 679 -31.83 -27.65 -24.50
CA LYS A 679 -30.61 -27.97 -23.78
C LYS A 679 -30.92 -28.72 -22.50
N SER A 680 -30.11 -29.72 -22.16
CA SER A 680 -30.18 -30.36 -20.85
C SER A 680 -29.69 -29.40 -19.75
N PRO A 681 -30.09 -29.59 -18.47
CA PRO A 681 -29.68 -28.72 -17.38
C PRO A 681 -28.16 -28.55 -17.22
N ASP A 682 -27.38 -29.59 -17.42
CA ASP A 682 -25.92 -29.53 -17.43
C ASP A 682 -25.38 -28.64 -18.57
N GLU A 683 -25.96 -28.72 -19.78
CA GLU A 683 -25.63 -27.82 -20.89
C GLU A 683 -26.04 -26.37 -20.62
N GLN A 684 -27.16 -26.16 -19.93
CA GLN A 684 -27.60 -24.83 -19.49
C GLN A 684 -26.65 -24.24 -18.46
N ALA A 685 -26.31 -25.00 -17.41
CA ALA A 685 -25.37 -24.62 -16.36
C ALA A 685 -23.98 -24.32 -16.94
N ASP A 686 -23.49 -25.16 -17.85
CA ASP A 686 -22.25 -24.92 -18.56
C ASP A 686 -22.28 -23.63 -19.40
N SER A 687 -23.39 -23.40 -20.10
CA SER A 687 -23.61 -22.18 -20.87
C SER A 687 -23.64 -20.95 -19.97
N MET A 688 -24.21 -21.04 -18.76
CA MET A 688 -24.19 -19.98 -17.76
C MET A 688 -22.77 -19.70 -17.27
N ALA A 689 -22.00 -20.73 -16.92
CA ALA A 689 -20.61 -20.59 -16.47
C ALA A 689 -19.74 -19.90 -17.54
N ARG A 690 -19.82 -20.34 -18.80
CA ARG A 690 -19.03 -19.74 -19.90
C ARG A 690 -19.40 -18.30 -20.20
N LYS A 691 -20.68 -17.93 -20.07
CA LYS A 691 -21.13 -16.55 -20.27
C LYS A 691 -20.75 -15.66 -19.08
N CYS A 692 -20.81 -16.22 -17.87
CA CYS A 692 -20.28 -15.60 -16.67
C CYS A 692 -18.80 -15.26 -16.86
N ILE A 693 -17.96 -16.23 -17.21
CA ILE A 693 -16.52 -16.05 -17.46
C ILE A 693 -16.25 -14.90 -18.45
N ARG A 694 -16.99 -14.82 -19.57
CA ARG A 694 -16.82 -13.76 -20.57
C ARG A 694 -17.15 -12.35 -20.07
N SER A 695 -17.87 -12.24 -18.97
CA SER A 695 -18.22 -10.94 -18.38
C SER A 695 -17.10 -10.40 -17.49
N PHE A 696 -16.07 -11.21 -17.20
CA PHE A 696 -14.89 -10.80 -16.44
C PHE A 696 -13.69 -10.57 -17.37
N GLY A 697 -13.03 -9.44 -17.17
CA GLY A 697 -11.76 -9.06 -17.78
C GLY A 697 -10.56 -9.46 -16.92
N ILE A 698 -9.48 -8.68 -17.01
CA ILE A 698 -8.25 -8.96 -16.28
C ILE A 698 -8.49 -8.84 -14.78
N GLY A 699 -7.75 -9.63 -14.01
CA GLY A 699 -7.80 -9.56 -12.54
C GLY A 699 -9.16 -10.00 -12.01
N ASN A 700 -9.95 -10.71 -12.82
CA ASN A 700 -11.29 -11.15 -12.48
C ASN A 700 -12.24 -9.97 -12.16
N VAL A 701 -12.05 -8.84 -12.83
CA VAL A 701 -12.90 -7.65 -12.71
C VAL A 701 -13.99 -7.69 -13.77
N ILE A 702 -15.24 -7.40 -13.39
CA ILE A 702 -16.36 -7.38 -14.34
C ILE A 702 -16.18 -6.25 -15.38
N HIS A 703 -16.48 -6.52 -16.64
CA HIS A 703 -16.44 -5.51 -17.70
C HIS A 703 -17.47 -4.41 -17.45
N THR A 704 -17.00 -3.23 -17.07
CA THR A 704 -17.82 -2.02 -17.06
C THR A 704 -18.02 -1.53 -18.50
N GLN A 705 -19.24 -1.14 -18.84
CA GLN A 705 -19.58 -0.76 -20.22
C GLN A 705 -20.09 0.67 -20.25
N ILE A 706 -19.60 1.45 -21.22
CA ILE A 706 -20.28 2.66 -21.67
C ILE A 706 -20.90 2.32 -23.02
N SER A 707 -22.22 2.36 -23.07
CA SER A 707 -22.98 2.02 -24.26
C SER A 707 -23.20 3.25 -25.15
N HIS A 708 -23.97 3.09 -26.24
CA HIS A 708 -24.29 4.17 -27.17
C HIS A 708 -24.84 5.41 -26.44
N GLU A 709 -24.53 6.61 -26.93
CA GLU A 709 -24.89 7.90 -26.30
C GLU A 709 -24.18 8.19 -24.96
N ASN A 710 -23.11 7.44 -24.70
CA ASN A 710 -22.31 7.49 -23.49
C ASN A 710 -23.12 7.19 -22.20
N LEU A 711 -24.10 6.30 -22.31
CA LEU A 711 -24.86 5.78 -21.17
C LEU A 711 -24.01 4.74 -20.43
N VAL A 712 -23.85 4.89 -19.12
CA VAL A 712 -23.13 3.94 -18.27
C VAL A 712 -23.99 2.69 -18.03
N GLY A 713 -23.46 1.53 -18.41
CA GLY A 713 -24.03 0.21 -18.10
C GLY A 713 -23.70 -0.18 -16.66
N VAL A 714 -24.47 0.38 -15.72
CA VAL A 714 -24.32 0.13 -14.28
C VAL A 714 -24.38 -1.37 -14.01
N ASP A 715 -23.37 -1.88 -13.31
CA ASP A 715 -23.22 -3.30 -12.95
C ASP A 715 -23.34 -4.26 -14.15
N SER A 716 -22.75 -3.83 -15.27
CA SER A 716 -22.88 -4.51 -16.57
C SER A 716 -24.34 -4.65 -16.99
N ASP A 717 -25.00 -3.50 -17.15
CA ASP A 717 -26.42 -3.39 -17.51
C ASP A 717 -27.37 -4.13 -16.54
N PHE A 718 -27.10 -4.02 -15.24
CA PHE A 718 -27.83 -4.65 -14.13
C PHE A 718 -27.84 -6.18 -14.16
N MET A 719 -26.95 -6.80 -14.96
CA MET A 719 -26.77 -8.25 -14.94
C MET A 719 -26.10 -8.70 -13.63
N ALA A 720 -25.14 -7.93 -13.09
CA ALA A 720 -24.56 -8.25 -11.80
C ALA A 720 -25.48 -7.79 -10.66
N ARG A 721 -26.15 -8.74 -9.98
CA ARG A 721 -27.16 -8.46 -8.95
C ARG A 721 -26.58 -8.62 -7.53
N LEU A 722 -25.87 -7.60 -7.05
CA LEU A 722 -25.15 -7.69 -5.77
C LEU A 722 -26.04 -7.60 -4.51
N ALA A 723 -27.18 -6.93 -4.61
CA ALA A 723 -28.09 -6.67 -3.49
C ALA A 723 -29.53 -6.57 -3.98
N ASP A 724 -30.49 -6.89 -3.10
CA ASP A 724 -31.91 -6.67 -3.34
C ASP A 724 -32.49 -5.55 -2.47
N GLU A 725 -33.78 -5.23 -2.65
CA GLU A 725 -34.46 -4.15 -1.91
C GLU A 725 -34.39 -4.35 -0.38
N GLN A 726 -34.47 -5.59 0.10
CA GLN A 726 -34.44 -5.88 1.55
C GLN A 726 -33.05 -5.65 2.15
N ASP A 727 -31.99 -5.87 1.36
CA ASP A 727 -30.63 -5.57 1.81
C ASP A 727 -30.42 -4.08 2.03
N TYR A 728 -30.96 -3.24 1.15
CA TYR A 728 -30.94 -1.78 1.32
C TYR A 728 -31.74 -1.33 2.53
N GLU A 729 -32.95 -1.88 2.74
CA GLU A 729 -33.78 -1.57 3.91
C GLU A 729 -33.04 -1.81 5.23
N ARG A 730 -32.24 -2.88 5.32
CA ARG A 730 -31.47 -3.21 6.54
C ARG A 730 -30.33 -2.24 6.83
N THR A 731 -29.89 -1.48 5.85
CA THR A 731 -28.72 -0.58 5.98
C THR A 731 -29.09 0.82 6.47
N VAL A 732 -30.38 1.09 6.64
CA VAL A 732 -30.90 2.44 6.87
C VAL A 732 -31.92 2.45 7.99
N GLU A 733 -32.17 3.62 8.58
CA GLU A 733 -33.23 3.72 9.57
C GLU A 733 -34.61 3.50 8.93
N PRO A 734 -35.57 2.84 9.62
CA PRO A 734 -36.91 2.59 9.07
C PRO A 734 -37.62 3.85 8.57
N ARG A 735 -37.37 5.00 9.22
CA ARG A 735 -37.94 6.29 8.80
C ARG A 735 -37.34 6.79 7.49
N SER A 736 -36.03 6.63 7.30
CA SER A 736 -35.35 6.98 6.05
C SER A 736 -35.84 6.10 4.90
N TRP A 737 -35.92 4.80 5.14
CA TRP A 737 -36.43 3.83 4.17
C TRP A 737 -37.85 4.15 3.71
N ALA A 738 -38.77 4.41 4.66
CA ALA A 738 -40.15 4.76 4.34
C ALA A 738 -40.26 6.02 3.47
N ILE A 739 -39.39 7.01 3.70
CA ILE A 739 -39.33 8.23 2.90
C ILE A 739 -38.75 7.96 1.51
N ALA A 740 -37.68 7.16 1.40
CA ALA A 740 -37.13 6.75 0.11
C ALA A 740 -38.15 5.98 -0.74
N GLN A 741 -38.87 5.03 -0.13
CA GLN A 741 -39.95 4.30 -0.78
C GLN A 741 -41.10 5.22 -1.22
N GLN A 742 -41.49 6.20 -0.39
CA GLN A 742 -42.51 7.17 -0.79
C GLN A 742 -42.08 7.95 -2.04
N TYR A 743 -40.86 8.47 -2.06
CA TYR A 743 -40.37 9.23 -3.22
C TYR A 743 -40.21 8.37 -4.46
N ALA A 744 -39.70 7.14 -4.32
CA ALA A 744 -39.63 6.21 -5.44
C ALA A 744 -41.01 5.86 -6.00
N ARG A 745 -42.02 5.67 -5.14
CA ARG A 745 -43.43 5.50 -5.56
C ARG A 745 -43.91 6.71 -6.34
N ASP A 746 -43.74 7.92 -5.82
CA ASP A 746 -44.19 9.15 -6.48
C ASP A 746 -43.53 9.32 -7.86
N LEU A 747 -42.23 9.05 -7.98
CA LEU A 747 -41.50 9.13 -9.24
C LEU A 747 -42.00 8.09 -10.25
N ARG A 748 -42.28 6.86 -9.80
CA ARG A 748 -42.77 5.77 -10.65
C ARG A 748 -44.20 6.00 -11.12
N GLU A 749 -45.11 6.41 -10.23
CA GLU A 749 -46.50 6.72 -10.56
C GLU A 749 -46.60 7.87 -11.56
N LYS A 750 -45.73 8.88 -11.43
CA LYS A 750 -45.62 10.01 -12.35
C LYS A 750 -44.75 9.74 -13.58
N GLN A 751 -44.17 8.53 -13.69
CA GLN A 751 -43.27 8.10 -14.78
C GLN A 751 -42.12 9.09 -15.05
N VAL A 752 -41.56 9.66 -13.97
CA VAL A 752 -40.50 10.68 -14.06
C VAL A 752 -39.21 10.05 -14.56
N LYS A 753 -38.65 10.63 -15.63
CA LYS A 753 -37.35 10.25 -16.20
C LYS A 753 -36.24 11.16 -15.67
N VAL A 754 -35.16 10.56 -15.19
CA VAL A 754 -34.01 11.29 -14.65
C VAL A 754 -32.76 10.99 -15.48
N ALA A 755 -32.06 12.05 -15.93
CA ALA A 755 -30.71 11.94 -16.47
C ALA A 755 -29.69 12.47 -15.46
N PHE A 756 -28.77 11.61 -15.06
CA PHE A 756 -27.66 11.91 -14.15
C PHE A 756 -26.37 12.02 -14.95
N PHE A 757 -25.68 13.16 -14.89
CA PHE A 757 -24.46 13.45 -15.64
C PHE A 757 -23.27 13.60 -14.69
N SER A 758 -22.19 12.84 -14.93
CA SER A 758 -20.94 12.97 -14.16
C SER A 758 -19.69 12.75 -15.04
N LEU A 759 -18.51 13.09 -14.51
CA LEU A 759 -17.24 12.98 -15.24
C LEU A 759 -16.57 11.59 -15.18
N THR A 760 -16.77 10.84 -14.11
CA THR A 760 -15.93 9.69 -13.78
C THR A 760 -16.72 8.39 -13.81
N PHE A 761 -16.27 7.43 -14.61
CA PHE A 761 -16.77 6.04 -14.62
C PHE A 761 -15.73 5.01 -14.13
N HIS A 762 -14.51 5.45 -13.77
CA HIS A 762 -13.42 4.55 -13.34
C HIS A 762 -12.66 5.04 -12.10
N GLY A 763 -12.48 4.15 -11.12
CA GLY A 763 -11.31 4.09 -10.24
C GLY A 763 -11.18 5.09 -9.09
N LYS A 764 -12.19 5.92 -8.83
CA LYS A 764 -12.22 6.83 -7.68
C LYS A 764 -13.28 6.40 -6.65
N PRO A 765 -13.11 6.73 -5.35
CA PRO A 765 -14.04 6.32 -4.28
C PRO A 765 -15.51 6.70 -4.55
N ASP A 766 -15.73 7.77 -5.31
CA ASP A 766 -17.04 8.31 -5.65
C ASP A 766 -17.80 7.49 -6.73
N VAL A 767 -17.12 6.69 -7.54
CA VAL A 767 -17.74 5.85 -8.59
C VAL A 767 -18.66 4.78 -7.99
N HIS A 768 -18.25 4.17 -6.88
CA HIS A 768 -19.03 3.14 -6.19
C HIS A 768 -20.38 3.68 -5.70
N THR A 769 -20.39 4.92 -5.18
CA THR A 769 -21.63 5.58 -4.71
C THR A 769 -22.62 5.83 -5.84
N ARG A 770 -22.13 6.17 -7.05
CA ARG A 770 -22.99 6.39 -8.23
C ARG A 770 -23.58 5.08 -8.75
N HIS A 771 -22.78 4.01 -8.81
CA HIS A 771 -23.27 2.67 -9.13
C HIS A 771 -24.37 2.24 -8.16
N ALA A 772 -24.15 2.40 -6.85
CA ALA A 772 -25.10 1.99 -5.84
C ALA A 772 -26.40 2.83 -5.87
N LEU A 773 -26.30 4.15 -6.11
CA LEU A 773 -27.47 5.02 -6.28
C LEU A 773 -28.34 4.56 -7.46
N VAL A 774 -27.73 4.37 -8.64
CA VAL A 774 -28.46 3.97 -9.84
C VAL A 774 -28.99 2.53 -9.71
N ARG A 775 -28.25 1.64 -9.04
CA ARG A 775 -28.71 0.29 -8.69
C ARG A 775 -29.95 0.33 -7.79
N LEU A 776 -29.94 1.13 -6.73
CA LEU A 776 -31.09 1.24 -5.83
C LEU A 776 -32.31 1.85 -6.55
N ALA A 777 -32.11 2.89 -7.35
CA ALA A 777 -33.18 3.46 -8.18
C ALA A 777 -33.77 2.41 -9.14
N HIS A 778 -32.92 1.58 -9.75
CA HIS A 778 -33.35 0.45 -10.58
C HIS A 778 -34.15 -0.59 -9.78
N CYS A 779 -33.67 -1.00 -8.60
CA CYS A 779 -34.40 -1.92 -7.72
C CYS A 779 -35.79 -1.40 -7.32
N MET A 780 -35.93 -0.09 -7.10
CA MET A 780 -37.21 0.56 -6.78
C MET A 780 -38.10 0.83 -8.00
N GLY A 781 -37.62 0.55 -9.22
CA GLY A 781 -38.36 0.74 -10.47
C GLY A 781 -38.45 2.19 -10.96
N VAL A 782 -37.46 3.04 -10.61
CA VAL A 782 -37.37 4.44 -11.04
C VAL A 782 -36.55 4.54 -12.34
N GLU A 783 -37.02 5.30 -13.34
CA GLU A 783 -36.28 5.52 -14.59
C GLU A 783 -35.13 6.54 -14.39
N PHE A 784 -34.01 6.04 -13.89
CA PHE A 784 -32.81 6.83 -13.57
C PHE A 784 -31.63 6.37 -14.42
N LYS A 785 -31.15 7.21 -15.34
CA LYS A 785 -30.10 6.88 -16.30
C LYS A 785 -28.86 7.73 -16.09
N TRP A 786 -27.69 7.09 -16.08
CA TRP A 786 -26.40 7.75 -15.86
C TRP A 786 -25.61 7.91 -17.17
N TYR A 787 -25.20 9.14 -17.47
CA TYR A 787 -24.45 9.51 -18.66
C TYR A 787 -23.11 10.13 -18.28
N VAL A 788 -22.09 9.86 -19.09
CA VAL A 788 -20.74 10.44 -18.94
C VAL A 788 -20.29 11.04 -20.27
N PRO A 789 -19.49 12.11 -20.29
CA PRO A 789 -18.96 12.64 -21.53
C PRO A 789 -17.89 11.70 -22.12
N LYS A 790 -17.68 11.79 -23.44
CA LYS A 790 -16.57 11.08 -24.09
C LYS A 790 -15.22 11.65 -23.61
N PRO A 791 -14.28 10.80 -23.17
CA PRO A 791 -13.00 11.28 -22.65
C PRO A 791 -12.18 11.96 -23.75
N ARG A 792 -11.51 13.07 -23.38
CA ARG A 792 -10.52 13.78 -24.19
C ARG A 792 -9.28 14.03 -23.31
N PRO A 793 -8.09 13.49 -23.66
CA PRO A 793 -6.89 13.59 -22.80
C PRO A 793 -6.49 15.01 -22.43
N GLU A 794 -6.64 15.95 -23.36
CA GLU A 794 -6.33 17.38 -23.14
C GLU A 794 -7.25 17.98 -22.07
N ILE A 795 -8.56 17.72 -22.18
CA ILE A 795 -9.57 18.19 -21.22
C ILE A 795 -9.38 17.55 -19.84
N HIS A 796 -8.89 16.31 -19.77
CA HIS A 796 -8.65 15.63 -18.49
C HIS A 796 -7.69 16.43 -17.59
N LYS A 797 -6.62 16.99 -18.16
CA LYS A 797 -5.67 17.83 -17.43
C LYS A 797 -6.33 19.09 -16.89
N ILE A 798 -7.17 19.72 -17.71
CA ILE A 798 -7.90 20.95 -17.37
C ILE A 798 -8.94 20.68 -16.27
N VAL A 799 -9.70 19.58 -16.39
CA VAL A 799 -10.67 19.12 -15.40
C VAL A 799 -9.99 18.76 -14.08
N GLN A 800 -8.82 18.12 -14.12
CA GLN A 800 -8.02 17.85 -12.94
C GLN A 800 -7.57 19.15 -12.27
N LYS A 801 -6.97 20.07 -13.03
CA LYS A 801 -6.58 21.40 -12.54
C LYS A 801 -7.75 22.15 -11.90
N MET A 802 -8.92 22.18 -12.56
CA MET A 802 -10.13 22.80 -12.02
C MET A 802 -10.55 22.18 -10.68
N ARG A 803 -10.49 20.85 -10.56
CA ARG A 803 -10.81 20.15 -9.31
C ARG A 803 -9.78 20.45 -8.23
N ASP A 804 -8.49 20.36 -8.54
CA ASP A 804 -7.41 20.54 -7.58
C ASP A 804 -7.39 22.00 -7.05
N ILE A 805 -7.75 23.00 -7.89
CA ILE A 805 -8.01 24.39 -7.47
C ILE A 805 -9.21 24.51 -6.52
N LEU A 806 -10.31 23.78 -6.81
CA LEU A 806 -11.52 23.80 -5.97
C LEU A 806 -11.34 23.08 -4.63
N GLU A 807 -10.50 22.04 -4.58
CA GLU A 807 -10.18 21.28 -3.37
C GLU A 807 -9.01 21.90 -2.58
N GLY A 808 -8.34 22.92 -3.13
CA GLY A 808 -7.17 23.56 -2.50
C GLY A 808 -5.93 22.66 -2.45
N LEU A 809 -5.80 21.74 -3.40
CA LEU A 809 -4.70 20.77 -3.50
C LEU A 809 -3.56 21.25 -4.42
N ASP A 810 -3.80 22.27 -5.22
CA ASP A 810 -2.83 22.85 -6.16
C ASP A 810 -2.06 24.04 -5.53
N ASP A 811 -1.00 24.50 -6.21
CA ASP A 811 -0.25 25.70 -5.81
C ASP A 811 -1.20 26.91 -5.71
N PRO A 812 -1.11 27.75 -4.66
CA PRO A 812 -1.93 28.95 -4.49
C PRO A 812 -1.86 29.96 -5.65
N LEU A 813 -0.91 29.81 -6.58
CA LEU A 813 -0.74 30.62 -7.78
C LEU A 813 -1.32 29.96 -9.05
N THR A 814 -1.74 28.70 -9.00
CA THR A 814 -2.33 27.99 -10.15
C THR A 814 -3.77 28.46 -10.41
N TYR A 815 -4.03 29.03 -11.58
CA TYR A 815 -5.38 29.48 -12.00
C TYR A 815 -5.87 28.81 -13.28
N LEU A 816 -7.19 28.71 -13.43
CA LEU A 816 -7.83 28.28 -14.68
C LEU A 816 -7.87 29.46 -15.67
N SER A 817 -7.24 29.30 -16.83
CA SER A 817 -7.16 30.34 -17.86
C SER A 817 -8.45 30.43 -18.69
N PHE A 818 -8.61 31.52 -19.44
CA PHE A 818 -9.79 31.72 -20.29
C PHE A 818 -9.90 30.67 -21.39
N ASP A 819 -8.76 30.34 -22.03
CA ASP A 819 -8.72 29.33 -23.08
C ASP A 819 -9.10 27.95 -22.53
N GLU A 820 -8.63 27.61 -21.33
CA GLU A 820 -9.00 26.37 -20.64
C GLU A 820 -10.50 26.31 -20.28
N GLU A 821 -11.10 27.43 -19.82
CA GLU A 821 -12.56 27.51 -19.60
C GLU A 821 -13.35 27.31 -20.90
N LEU A 822 -12.89 27.92 -22.00
CA LEU A 822 -13.50 27.79 -23.32
C LEU A 822 -13.41 26.35 -23.84
N GLU A 823 -12.27 25.69 -23.65
CA GLU A 823 -12.09 24.27 -23.99
C GLU A 823 -13.07 23.37 -23.24
N ILE A 824 -13.32 23.62 -21.95
CA ILE A 824 -14.37 22.90 -21.18
C ILE A 824 -15.74 23.12 -21.84
N LEU A 825 -16.10 24.37 -22.15
CA LEU A 825 -17.40 24.70 -22.75
C LEU A 825 -17.60 24.03 -24.10
N GLU A 826 -16.60 24.12 -24.97
CA GLU A 826 -16.61 23.49 -26.28
C GLU A 826 -16.75 21.97 -26.15
N TRP A 827 -16.00 21.35 -25.25
CA TRP A 827 -16.07 19.92 -25.01
C TRP A 827 -17.45 19.46 -24.51
N VAL A 828 -18.05 20.18 -23.57
CA VAL A 828 -19.40 19.88 -23.09
C VAL A 828 -20.43 20.07 -24.20
N TYR A 829 -20.32 21.15 -24.98
CA TYR A 829 -21.19 21.42 -26.11
C TYR A 829 -21.09 20.33 -27.18
N GLU A 830 -19.88 19.89 -27.53
CA GLU A 830 -19.68 18.80 -28.49
C GLU A 830 -20.34 17.50 -28.03
N ASN A 831 -20.17 17.14 -26.75
CA ASN A 831 -20.80 15.95 -26.18
C ASN A 831 -22.32 16.06 -26.18
N ALA A 832 -22.85 17.20 -25.70
CA ALA A 832 -24.28 17.47 -25.70
C ALA A 832 -24.85 17.37 -27.12
N ARG A 833 -24.25 18.05 -28.09
CA ARG A 833 -24.70 18.05 -29.49
C ARG A 833 -24.63 16.66 -30.13
N ARG A 834 -23.55 15.91 -29.93
CA ARG A 834 -23.34 14.60 -30.57
C ARG A 834 -24.21 13.50 -29.97
N TYR A 835 -24.42 13.53 -28.65
CA TYR A 835 -24.98 12.39 -27.91
C TYR A 835 -26.29 12.69 -27.19
N TRP A 836 -26.48 13.88 -26.64
CA TRP A 836 -27.58 14.14 -25.69
C TRP A 836 -28.70 15.03 -26.22
N LEU A 837 -28.40 15.84 -27.23
CA LEU A 837 -29.32 16.73 -27.95
C LEU A 837 -29.74 16.17 -29.32
N ARG A 838 -29.36 14.93 -29.66
CA ARG A 838 -29.86 14.23 -30.85
C ARG A 838 -31.33 13.83 -30.69
N HIS A 839 -31.95 13.34 -31.78
CA HIS A 839 -33.29 12.75 -31.71
C HIS A 839 -33.34 11.63 -30.66
N ASN A 840 -34.33 11.66 -29.77
CA ASN A 840 -34.48 10.80 -28.58
C ASN A 840 -33.38 10.93 -27.50
N GLY A 841 -32.50 11.93 -27.58
CA GLY A 841 -31.48 12.16 -26.55
C GLY A 841 -32.07 12.71 -25.23
N PRO A 842 -31.40 12.49 -24.08
CA PRO A 842 -31.91 12.88 -22.77
C PRO A 842 -32.20 14.38 -22.61
N LEU A 843 -31.48 15.25 -23.33
CA LEU A 843 -31.64 16.71 -23.20
C LEU A 843 -32.66 17.33 -24.17
N GLN A 844 -33.26 16.56 -25.09
CA GLN A 844 -34.38 17.04 -25.94
C GLN A 844 -35.55 17.55 -25.10
N PRO A 845 -36.44 18.44 -25.59
CA PRO A 845 -37.64 18.86 -24.85
C PRO A 845 -38.46 17.65 -24.33
N ARG A 846 -39.12 17.77 -23.18
CA ARG A 846 -39.98 16.68 -22.63
C ARG A 846 -41.02 16.19 -23.65
N SER A 847 -41.59 17.12 -24.43
CA SER A 847 -42.53 16.84 -25.53
C SER A 847 -41.95 16.01 -26.68
N LYS A 848 -40.63 15.89 -26.77
CA LYS A 848 -39.90 15.07 -27.76
C LYS A 848 -39.21 13.85 -27.12
N GLY A 849 -39.63 13.46 -25.93
CA GLY A 849 -39.15 12.26 -25.25
C GLY A 849 -37.87 12.44 -24.45
N GLY A 850 -37.37 13.66 -24.25
CA GLY A 850 -36.27 13.91 -23.31
C GLY A 850 -36.71 13.81 -21.86
N VAL A 851 -35.75 13.89 -20.93
CA VAL A 851 -36.01 13.59 -19.51
C VAL A 851 -36.78 14.68 -18.80
N ASP A 852 -37.38 14.32 -17.65
CA ASP A 852 -38.13 15.23 -16.80
C ASP A 852 -37.23 16.00 -15.83
N VAL A 853 -36.15 15.37 -15.37
CA VAL A 853 -35.19 15.97 -14.43
C VAL A 853 -33.76 15.72 -14.91
N VAL A 854 -32.92 16.75 -14.85
CA VAL A 854 -31.47 16.64 -15.10
C VAL A 854 -30.73 16.81 -13.77
N VAL A 855 -29.78 15.92 -13.50
CA VAL A 855 -28.89 15.99 -12.35
C VAL A 855 -27.46 16.07 -12.86
N ILE A 856 -26.69 17.03 -12.36
CA ILE A 856 -25.29 17.29 -12.72
C ILE A 856 -24.46 17.13 -11.46
N ASP A 857 -23.51 16.20 -11.48
CA ASP A 857 -22.69 15.83 -10.31
C ASP A 857 -21.22 16.25 -10.47
N SER A 858 -20.93 17.15 -11.42
CA SER A 858 -19.56 17.58 -11.68
C SER A 858 -19.51 19.00 -12.21
N ALA A 859 -18.75 19.87 -11.53
CA ALA A 859 -18.63 21.29 -11.87
C ALA A 859 -18.30 21.55 -13.36
N PRO A 860 -17.34 20.84 -14.01
CA PRO A 860 -17.08 21.01 -15.44
C PRO A 860 -18.27 20.73 -16.36
N LEU A 861 -19.29 19.97 -15.90
CA LEU A 861 -20.48 19.64 -16.68
C LEU A 861 -21.65 20.60 -16.46
N LEU A 862 -21.51 21.62 -15.60
CA LEU A 862 -22.53 22.66 -15.39
C LEU A 862 -23.02 23.36 -16.66
N PRO A 863 -22.24 23.51 -17.75
CA PRO A 863 -22.79 24.05 -19.00
C PRO A 863 -23.98 23.25 -19.56
N LEU A 864 -24.16 21.98 -19.18
CA LEU A 864 -25.36 21.19 -19.51
C LEU A 864 -26.65 21.77 -18.93
N ALA A 865 -26.58 22.51 -17.82
CA ALA A 865 -27.73 23.20 -17.24
C ALA A 865 -28.30 24.21 -18.24
N LEU A 866 -27.44 25.01 -18.86
CA LEU A 866 -27.81 25.98 -19.89
C LEU A 866 -28.46 25.29 -21.08
N PHE A 867 -27.84 24.23 -21.61
CA PHE A 867 -28.40 23.51 -22.75
C PHE A 867 -29.72 22.84 -22.43
N SER A 868 -29.88 22.31 -21.23
CA SER A 868 -31.14 21.74 -20.74
C SER A 868 -32.25 22.78 -20.72
N LYS A 869 -31.98 23.96 -20.13
CA LYS A 869 -32.94 25.08 -20.04
C LYS A 869 -33.26 25.70 -21.40
N GLN A 870 -32.30 25.76 -22.32
CA GLN A 870 -32.53 26.21 -23.68
C GLN A 870 -33.50 25.31 -24.45
N GLN A 871 -33.46 23.99 -24.21
CA GLN A 871 -34.40 23.05 -24.82
C GLN A 871 -35.76 23.03 -24.11
N ASP A 872 -35.76 23.13 -22.78
CA ASP A 872 -36.97 23.10 -21.94
C ASP A 872 -36.79 24.03 -20.74
N PRO A 873 -37.22 25.31 -20.83
CA PRO A 873 -37.01 26.30 -19.77
C PRO A 873 -37.58 25.89 -18.41
N GLY A 874 -38.67 25.10 -18.42
CA GLY A 874 -39.34 24.61 -17.23
C GLY A 874 -38.75 23.33 -16.63
N ARG A 875 -37.68 22.78 -17.19
CA ARG A 875 -37.08 21.54 -16.67
C ARG A 875 -36.27 21.81 -15.40
N PRO A 876 -36.49 21.06 -14.30
CA PRO A 876 -35.59 21.04 -13.15
C PRO A 876 -34.19 20.58 -13.52
N VAL A 877 -33.19 21.35 -13.07
CA VAL A 877 -31.78 20.97 -13.14
C VAL A 877 -31.23 21.03 -11.73
N LEU A 878 -30.77 19.89 -11.24
CA LEU A 878 -30.14 19.73 -9.93
C LEU A 878 -28.64 19.68 -10.13
N TYR A 879 -27.89 20.42 -9.31
CA TYR A 879 -26.44 20.33 -9.24
C TYR A 879 -26.02 19.93 -7.82
N GLU A 880 -25.19 18.91 -7.70
CA GLU A 880 -24.55 18.56 -6.43
C GLU A 880 -23.08 18.93 -6.47
N ASN A 881 -22.62 19.54 -5.39
CA ASN A 881 -21.22 19.86 -5.18
C ASN A 881 -20.65 19.02 -4.01
N ARG A 882 -19.78 18.05 -4.33
CA ARG A 882 -19.10 17.19 -3.35
C ARG A 882 -17.71 17.71 -2.94
N LEU A 883 -17.31 18.89 -3.41
CA LEU A 883 -16.00 19.45 -3.12
C LEU A 883 -15.96 19.92 -1.64
N MET A 884 -14.99 19.42 -0.88
CA MET A 884 -14.75 19.86 0.50
C MET A 884 -14.04 21.21 0.45
N PHE A 885 -14.79 22.28 0.68
CA PHE A 885 -14.23 23.63 0.65
C PHE A 885 -13.34 23.90 1.85
N GLN A 886 -12.25 24.64 1.64
CA GLN A 886 -11.63 25.40 2.72
C GLN A 886 -12.35 26.75 2.81
N ASN A 887 -12.99 27.03 3.97
CA ASN A 887 -13.77 28.25 4.22
C ASN A 887 -13.04 29.58 3.91
N ASN A 888 -11.71 29.57 3.82
CA ASN A 888 -10.90 30.76 3.59
C ASN A 888 -10.74 31.16 2.11
N VAL A 889 -11.14 30.31 1.16
CA VAL A 889 -10.83 30.51 -0.27
C VAL A 889 -11.81 31.44 -0.98
N ALA A 890 -13.04 31.60 -0.45
CA ALA A 890 -14.08 32.45 -1.06
C ALA A 890 -14.00 33.94 -0.66
N GLN A 891 -13.06 34.33 0.20
CA GLN A 891 -12.99 35.70 0.76
C GLN A 891 -12.02 36.63 0.01
N ASP A 892 -11.13 36.09 -0.83
CA ASP A 892 -10.20 36.89 -1.64
C ASP A 892 -10.59 36.85 -3.13
N PRO A 893 -11.16 37.94 -3.70
CA PRO A 893 -11.50 38.05 -5.11
C PRO A 893 -10.31 37.94 -6.07
N SER A 894 -9.09 38.09 -5.55
CA SER A 894 -7.85 37.98 -6.33
C SER A 894 -7.25 36.57 -6.32
N SER A 895 -7.83 35.63 -5.55
CA SER A 895 -7.35 34.26 -5.50
C SER A 895 -7.66 33.49 -6.80
N PRO A 896 -6.77 32.60 -7.26
CA PRO A 896 -7.02 31.73 -8.41
C PRO A 896 -8.30 30.89 -8.33
N SER A 897 -8.72 30.54 -7.11
CA SER A 897 -9.95 29.78 -6.86
C SER A 897 -11.22 30.61 -7.04
N ALA A 898 -11.18 31.93 -6.84
CA ALA A 898 -12.34 32.81 -7.05
C ALA A 898 -12.84 32.77 -8.51
N ARG A 899 -11.92 32.60 -9.47
CA ARG A 899 -12.28 32.52 -10.89
C ARG A 899 -12.97 31.22 -11.26
N VAL A 900 -12.49 30.08 -10.74
CA VAL A 900 -13.16 28.80 -10.92
C VAL A 900 -14.54 28.82 -10.25
N TRP A 901 -14.65 29.55 -9.15
CA TRP A 901 -15.93 29.77 -8.48
C TRP A 901 -16.88 30.65 -9.29
N ASP A 902 -16.40 31.70 -9.95
CA ASP A 902 -17.20 32.48 -10.90
C ASP A 902 -17.69 31.62 -12.07
N PHE A 903 -16.86 30.69 -12.57
CA PHE A 903 -17.27 29.73 -13.59
C PHE A 903 -18.48 28.90 -13.13
N VAL A 904 -18.48 28.40 -11.89
CA VAL A 904 -19.58 27.64 -11.28
C VAL A 904 -20.81 28.54 -11.06
N LYS A 905 -20.64 29.65 -10.34
CA LYS A 905 -21.72 30.59 -9.96
C LYS A 905 -22.47 31.13 -11.15
N THR A 906 -21.77 31.59 -12.19
CA THR A 906 -22.42 32.16 -13.38
C THR A 906 -23.36 31.16 -14.05
N ARG A 907 -23.06 29.87 -13.99
CA ARG A 907 -23.84 28.80 -14.63
C ARG A 907 -24.92 28.22 -13.71
N GLU A 908 -24.77 28.36 -12.39
CA GLU A 908 -25.86 28.18 -11.43
C GLU A 908 -26.88 29.32 -11.50
N TYR A 909 -26.45 30.58 -11.63
CA TYR A 909 -27.35 31.75 -11.68
C TYR A 909 -28.31 31.73 -12.88
N HIS A 910 -27.87 31.14 -13.99
CA HIS A 910 -28.69 30.95 -15.19
C HIS A 910 -29.70 29.78 -15.10
N ASN A 911 -29.78 29.04 -13.97
CA ASN A 911 -30.78 27.99 -13.78
C ASN A 911 -32.21 28.49 -13.45
N GLY A 912 -32.39 29.82 -13.41
CA GLY A 912 -33.69 30.48 -13.29
C GLY A 912 -33.94 31.03 -11.89
N GLU A 913 -34.37 32.30 -11.85
CA GLU A 913 -34.94 32.96 -10.68
C GLU A 913 -36.11 32.14 -10.11
N ASN A 914 -36.00 31.71 -8.86
CA ASN A 914 -37.13 31.33 -8.00
C ASN A 914 -36.74 31.64 -6.55
N GLU A 915 -37.04 32.88 -6.13
CA GLU A 915 -37.65 33.29 -4.85
C GLU A 915 -37.46 32.43 -3.58
N TYR A 916 -36.26 31.94 -3.27
CA TYR A 916 -35.89 31.49 -1.91
C TYR A 916 -34.47 31.91 -1.54
N SER A 917 -34.01 33.06 -2.03
CA SER A 917 -32.67 33.59 -1.71
C SER A 917 -32.70 35.04 -1.26
N HIS A 918 -33.39 35.31 -0.16
CA HIS A 918 -33.13 36.40 0.79
C HIS A 918 -33.76 35.90 2.10
N THR A 919 -33.02 35.53 3.14
CA THR A 919 -32.23 36.42 3.98
C THR A 919 -31.11 35.66 4.72
N ASP A 920 -30.08 36.43 5.09
CA ASP A 920 -29.10 36.19 6.14
C ASP A 920 -27.89 35.28 5.88
N GLU A 921 -26.78 35.79 6.39
CA GLU A 921 -25.39 35.37 6.28
C GLU A 921 -25.12 33.99 6.90
N HIS A 922 -25.65 32.90 6.35
CA HIS A 922 -25.22 31.55 6.73
C HIS A 922 -25.14 30.65 5.49
N TRP A 923 -23.95 30.55 4.90
CA TRP A 923 -23.61 29.42 4.04
C TRP A 923 -23.67 28.16 4.93
N CYS A 924 -24.65 27.28 4.69
CA CYS A 924 -24.87 26.06 5.46
C CYS A 924 -23.63 25.15 5.44
N TYR A 925 -22.76 25.30 6.44
CA TYR A 925 -21.96 24.23 7.01
C TYR A 925 -22.79 23.60 8.12
N GLU A 926 -23.58 22.58 7.80
CA GLU A 926 -23.98 21.59 8.80
C GLU A 926 -23.06 20.38 8.65
N GLY A 927 -21.92 20.45 9.33
CA GLY A 927 -21.30 19.23 9.84
C GLY A 927 -22.19 18.72 10.96
N TYR A 928 -22.88 17.60 10.75
CA TYR A 928 -23.66 16.98 11.81
C TYR A 928 -22.73 16.23 12.77
N LEU A 929 -22.52 16.85 13.93
CA LEU A 929 -22.56 16.16 15.22
C LEU A 929 -24.04 15.84 15.55
N PRO A 930 -24.32 14.76 16.29
CA PRO A 930 -25.68 14.35 16.60
C PRO A 930 -26.27 15.30 17.66
N ASP A 931 -27.42 15.92 17.38
CA ASP A 931 -28.59 15.91 18.27
C ASP A 931 -29.75 16.79 17.78
N ASP A 932 -30.95 16.23 17.97
CA ASP A 932 -32.25 16.84 18.29
C ASP A 932 -32.44 18.35 18.07
N GLN A 933 -33.09 18.71 16.96
CA GLN A 933 -34.23 19.65 16.92
C GLN A 933 -34.63 19.91 15.47
N TYR A 934 -35.69 19.27 14.95
CA TYR A 934 -36.59 19.93 13.99
C TYR A 934 -37.93 19.18 13.96
N ASN A 935 -38.80 19.62 14.87
CA ASN A 935 -40.24 19.42 14.82
C ASN A 935 -40.88 20.76 14.41
N ASN A 936 -41.97 20.70 13.65
CA ASN A 936 -42.92 21.78 13.31
C ASN A 936 -42.51 22.82 12.24
N HIS A 937 -42.86 22.54 10.98
CA HIS A 937 -43.64 23.49 10.18
C HIS A 937 -44.56 22.74 9.21
N GLN A 938 -45.88 22.92 9.39
CA GLN A 938 -46.89 22.52 8.41
C GLN A 938 -46.72 23.38 7.15
N TYR A 939 -46.43 22.76 6.01
CA TYR A 939 -46.44 23.42 4.70
C TYR A 939 -47.84 23.27 4.07
N ASP A 940 -48.45 24.38 3.67
CA ASP A 940 -49.78 24.42 3.05
C ASP A 940 -49.67 24.15 1.53
N ASP A 941 -49.95 22.91 1.13
CA ASP A 941 -49.91 22.43 -0.25
C ASP A 941 -50.90 23.13 -1.21
N ARG A 942 -51.82 23.98 -0.71
CA ARG A 942 -52.91 24.53 -1.53
C ARG A 942 -52.54 25.73 -2.41
N ALA A 943 -51.35 26.31 -2.25
CA ALA A 943 -50.95 27.52 -2.99
C ALA A 943 -50.24 27.27 -4.34
N ILE A 944 -49.87 26.02 -4.64
CA ILE A 944 -49.09 25.69 -5.85
C ILE A 944 -50.03 25.22 -6.99
N PRO A 945 -50.01 25.85 -8.19
CA PRO A 945 -50.76 25.40 -9.36
C PRO A 945 -50.44 23.94 -9.72
N GLU A 946 -51.44 23.17 -10.16
CA GLU A 946 -51.36 21.71 -10.40
C GLU A 946 -50.22 21.31 -11.36
N GLU A 947 -49.97 22.11 -12.41
CA GLU A 947 -48.86 21.93 -13.36
C GLU A 947 -47.47 22.14 -12.72
N LYS A 948 -47.36 22.98 -11.68
CA LYS A 948 -46.12 23.25 -10.94
C LYS A 948 -45.90 22.32 -9.76
N ARG A 949 -46.96 21.67 -9.24
CA ARG A 949 -46.83 20.67 -8.17
C ARG A 949 -45.98 19.48 -8.60
N ASN A 950 -46.19 18.94 -9.79
CA ASN A 950 -45.43 17.78 -10.26
C ASN A 950 -43.93 18.07 -10.40
N VAL A 951 -43.58 19.30 -10.82
CA VAL A 951 -42.20 19.77 -10.93
C VAL A 951 -41.58 20.01 -9.55
N HIS A 952 -42.33 20.62 -8.63
CA HIS A 952 -41.88 20.89 -7.26
C HIS A 952 -41.68 19.61 -6.44
N TYR A 953 -42.64 18.68 -6.47
CA TYR A 953 -42.52 17.38 -5.82
C TYR A 953 -41.41 16.52 -6.45
N ALA A 954 -41.22 16.52 -7.77
CA ALA A 954 -40.12 15.79 -8.40
C ALA A 954 -38.74 16.37 -8.02
N THR A 955 -38.64 17.68 -7.83
CA THR A 955 -37.41 18.37 -7.40
C THR A 955 -37.08 18.07 -5.93
N ILE A 956 -38.09 18.12 -5.03
CA ILE A 956 -37.94 17.80 -3.60
C ILE A 956 -37.68 16.30 -3.40
N ALA A 957 -38.42 15.44 -4.11
CA ALA A 957 -38.27 13.99 -4.09
C ALA A 957 -36.90 13.56 -4.62
N GLY A 958 -36.48 14.11 -5.76
CA GLY A 958 -35.17 13.84 -6.36
C GLY A 958 -34.04 14.29 -5.44
N LYS A 959 -34.12 15.48 -4.83
CA LYS A 959 -33.10 16.00 -3.90
C LYS A 959 -33.02 15.17 -2.62
N ASN A 960 -34.14 14.80 -2.00
CA ASN A 960 -34.18 14.05 -0.76
C ASN A 960 -33.82 12.56 -0.94
N LEU A 961 -34.28 11.93 -2.02
CA LEU A 961 -33.94 10.56 -2.39
C LEU A 961 -32.43 10.47 -2.68
N TYR A 962 -31.90 11.40 -3.46
CA TYR A 962 -30.47 11.48 -3.79
C TYR A 962 -29.60 11.78 -2.58
N GLN A 963 -29.93 12.80 -1.76
CA GLN A 963 -29.15 13.14 -0.57
C GLN A 963 -29.18 12.00 0.44
N ARG A 964 -30.35 11.45 0.80
CA ARG A 964 -30.43 10.34 1.77
C ARG A 964 -29.77 9.07 1.27
N MET A 965 -29.98 8.68 0.01
CA MET A 965 -29.27 7.53 -0.58
C MET A 965 -27.76 7.78 -0.61
N SER A 966 -27.28 8.99 -0.91
CA SER A 966 -25.84 9.29 -0.94
C SER A 966 -25.17 9.21 0.45
N TYR A 967 -25.88 9.58 1.52
CA TYR A 967 -25.38 9.51 2.90
C TYR A 967 -25.40 8.08 3.44
N GLU A 968 -26.49 7.34 3.21
CA GLU A 968 -26.64 5.95 3.69
C GLU A 968 -25.76 4.95 2.92
N LEU A 969 -25.42 5.25 1.66
CA LEU A 969 -24.43 4.50 0.88
C LEU A 969 -23.00 4.67 1.40
N ARG A 970 -22.73 5.68 2.24
CA ARG A 970 -21.41 5.89 2.87
C ARG A 970 -21.15 4.85 3.96
N ASP A 971 -22.18 4.47 4.72
CA ASP A 971 -22.12 3.44 5.76
C ASP A 971 -21.99 2.02 5.16
N LEU A 972 -22.58 1.80 3.98
CA LEU A 972 -22.42 0.58 3.19
C LEU A 972 -20.98 0.32 2.72
N MET A 973 -20.16 1.36 2.54
CA MET A 973 -18.74 1.22 2.16
C MET A 973 -17.82 0.97 3.36
N THR A 974 -18.27 1.21 4.59
CA THR A 974 -17.51 0.89 5.81
C THR A 974 -17.81 -0.50 6.38
N ALA A 975 -18.89 -1.14 5.93
CA ALA A 975 -19.31 -2.47 6.38
C ALA A 975 -18.97 -3.62 5.41
N SER A 976 -18.50 -3.33 4.18
CA SER A 976 -18.11 -4.33 3.18
C SER A 976 -16.60 -4.53 3.08
#